data_AF-A0A2T7EVR1-F1
#
_entry.id   AF-A0A2T7EVR1-F1
#
_cell.length_a   1.000
_cell.length_b   1.000
_cell.length_c   1.000
_cell.angle_alpha   90.00
_cell.angle_beta   90.00
_cell.angle_gamma   90.00
#
_symmetry.space_group_name_H-M   'P 1'
#
loop_
_entity.id
_entity.type
_entity.pdbx_description
1 polymer ?
#
loop_
_entity_poly.entity_id
_entity_poly.type
_entity_poly.pdbx_seq_one_letter_code
_entity_poly.pdbx_strand_id
1 'polypeptide(L)'
;MLQHQLRGTVRLAANGTCALELSRFDLLAASPSARFWAADGPSMADLAAGRAFSPLPLNRTFRNASLELPFARPLPRLLALYDPDTSSDFGHVFLPNGTASELDTSAAAATERAPTMFDNCIPLSGTETYRLRWTLNASAGTVEIGLEAAIGSEYYMAFGWADPKANAPAMIHADVVVAGFTEEGTPFAEDYYISDYTECTLGKDDSPVSGVCPDKVYEDGKNDSVLVYGHRRDGVSFVRYVRKLDSDDTKYDVPVGATDEMEVLWATGKLRPPDTLRQHYLPQNHGGPKDTTYGFVRLNLSETVDNCLGPLDADNKEDQERIIADRKTPLLVTSAPAVRYPNPPNPDKVIYINKKEAPLLKVERGVPVKFSVQAGHDVALYITSDPIGGNATLRNKTEVIYAGGPDAHGVLATPKELVWLPDRNTPDLVYYQSLYEQKMGWKVQVVDGGLSDMYNNSVLLDDQQVTLFWSLSADSISIAARGEKKSGYLAIGFGSGMVNSYTYVAWIGNDGVGRVKTYWIDGKSAAGIHPTSENITFVRCKSENGIITFEFTRPLKPSCSGKVECKNIIDPTTPLKVVWAMGASWSGDDLTDNNMHSVTSSRPIRVLLLRGSAEAEQDLRPVLAVHGFMMFVAWGILLPGGIMAARYLKSLKGDGWYQIHVYLQYSGIAIMFLGVLFAAAELRGFFVSSAHVKFGVLALLLAVLQPLNAKFRPSKPANGEVPSRNRILWEYLHVITGRSAIVVGIVALFTGMKHLGHRYDSENVEELTWALMLWVLSVIVIVLCLEYKEVKRRSSDRSVRGHWVLGNTEEDDSVDLLHPDGTARNSESSSSGVMEVQLEPLNR
;
A
#
# COMPACT_ATOMS: atom_id res chain seq x y z
N MET A 1 -11.83 -34.73 -0.44
CA MET A 1 -11.57 -34.51 1.00
C MET A 1 -12.48 -35.36 1.86
N LEU A 2 -12.14 -36.62 2.19
CA LEU A 2 -12.86 -37.38 3.22
C LEU A 2 -12.86 -36.63 4.57
N GLN A 3 -12.00 -35.62 4.73
CA GLN A 3 -12.26 -34.43 5.54
C GLN A 3 -13.48 -33.64 5.05
N HIS A 4 -14.68 -34.16 5.30
CA HIS A 4 -15.78 -33.35 5.83
C HIS A 4 -16.44 -34.11 6.98
N GLN A 5 -17.12 -33.40 7.88
CA GLN A 5 -18.03 -33.96 8.88
C GLN A 5 -19.34 -34.47 8.25
N LEU A 6 -19.19 -35.36 7.26
CA LEU A 6 -20.28 -36.06 6.60
C LEU A 6 -20.84 -37.14 7.53
N ARG A 7 -22.13 -37.05 7.88
CA ARG A 7 -22.89 -38.13 8.52
C ARG A 7 -24.24 -38.34 7.82
N GLY A 8 -24.82 -39.51 8.05
CA GLY A 8 -26.16 -39.86 7.59
C GLY A 8 -26.31 -41.36 7.31
N THR A 9 -27.57 -41.77 7.15
CA THR A 9 -27.95 -43.14 6.77
C THR A 9 -28.67 -43.12 5.43
N VAL A 10 -28.09 -43.81 4.44
CA VAL A 10 -28.66 -44.02 3.09
C VAL A 10 -29.45 -45.33 3.08
N ARG A 11 -30.66 -45.33 2.53
CA ARG A 11 -31.50 -46.51 2.32
C ARG A 11 -32.12 -46.50 0.93
N LEU A 12 -32.46 -47.67 0.40
CA LEU A 12 -33.32 -47.78 -0.77
C LEU A 12 -34.77 -47.54 -0.34
N ALA A 13 -35.52 -46.73 -1.08
CA ALA A 13 -36.90 -46.41 -0.74
C ALA A 13 -37.78 -47.68 -0.72
N ALA A 14 -38.54 -47.88 0.38
CA ALA A 14 -39.32 -49.10 0.60
C ALA A 14 -40.50 -49.27 -0.37
N ASN A 15 -40.92 -48.18 -1.03
CA ASN A 15 -42.17 -48.07 -1.78
C ASN A 15 -42.07 -48.58 -3.23
N GLY A 16 -40.97 -49.23 -3.61
CA GLY A 16 -40.70 -49.67 -4.99
C GLY A 16 -40.30 -48.54 -5.95
N THR A 17 -40.29 -47.30 -5.48
CA THR A 17 -39.73 -46.14 -6.18
C THR A 17 -38.23 -46.31 -6.39
N CYS A 18 -37.70 -45.87 -7.54
CA CYS A 18 -36.25 -45.85 -7.77
C CYS A 18 -35.67 -44.57 -7.14
N ALA A 19 -35.60 -44.55 -5.81
CA ALA A 19 -35.05 -43.46 -5.02
C ALA A 19 -34.20 -43.97 -3.86
N LEU A 20 -33.23 -43.16 -3.45
CA LEU A 20 -32.46 -43.35 -2.21
C LEU A 20 -32.95 -42.34 -1.17
N GLU A 21 -33.35 -42.84 0.00
CA GLU A 21 -33.70 -42.05 1.17
C GLU A 21 -32.42 -41.79 1.98
N LEU A 22 -32.03 -40.53 2.14
CA LEU A 22 -31.00 -40.09 3.07
C LEU A 22 -31.68 -39.48 4.28
N SER A 23 -31.19 -39.85 5.47
CA SER A 23 -31.71 -39.42 6.78
C SER A 23 -30.55 -39.12 7.73
N ARG A 24 -30.74 -38.19 8.67
CA ARG A 24 -29.67 -37.64 9.52
C ARG A 24 -28.46 -37.12 8.73
N PHE A 25 -28.74 -36.49 7.58
CA PHE A 25 -27.71 -36.00 6.68
C PHE A 25 -27.10 -34.70 7.19
N ASP A 26 -25.83 -34.78 7.57
CA ASP A 26 -24.99 -33.69 8.05
C ASP A 26 -23.85 -33.45 7.06
N LEU A 27 -23.60 -32.19 6.71
CA LEU A 27 -22.49 -31.76 5.86
C LEU A 27 -22.29 -30.24 6.01
N LEU A 28 -21.04 -29.77 6.07
CA LEU A 28 -20.73 -28.34 5.96
C LEU A 28 -20.94 -27.83 4.53
N ALA A 29 -21.17 -26.52 4.36
CA ALA A 29 -21.31 -25.92 3.04
C ALA A 29 -20.05 -26.14 2.18
N ALA A 30 -20.18 -26.96 1.13
CA ALA A 30 -19.13 -27.26 0.17
C ALA A 30 -19.12 -26.24 -0.98
N SER A 31 -18.27 -26.47 -2.00
CA SER A 31 -18.21 -25.64 -3.20
C SER A 31 -19.51 -25.67 -4.02
N PRO A 32 -19.83 -24.63 -4.83
CA PRO A 32 -20.98 -24.64 -5.74
C PRO A 32 -20.95 -25.78 -6.78
N SER A 33 -19.78 -26.35 -7.03
CA SER A 33 -19.55 -27.49 -7.90
C SER A 33 -19.80 -28.85 -7.21
N ALA A 34 -19.76 -28.93 -5.87
CA ALA A 34 -19.98 -30.15 -5.11
C ALA A 34 -21.41 -30.69 -5.22
N ARG A 35 -21.54 -32.01 -5.45
CA ARG A 35 -22.84 -32.70 -5.64
C ARG A 35 -22.75 -34.20 -5.30
N PHE A 36 -23.89 -34.87 -5.22
CA PHE A 36 -23.94 -36.33 -5.21
C PHE A 36 -23.46 -36.90 -6.56
N TRP A 37 -22.61 -37.92 -6.51
CA TRP A 37 -21.82 -38.42 -7.63
C TRP A 37 -21.84 -39.94 -7.68
N ALA A 38 -21.98 -40.49 -8.88
CA ALA A 38 -22.01 -41.92 -9.15
C ALA A 38 -20.71 -42.36 -9.83
N ALA A 39 -20.04 -43.36 -9.25
CA ALA A 39 -18.82 -43.96 -9.78
C ALA A 39 -18.81 -45.48 -9.58
N ASP A 40 -17.85 -46.17 -10.22
CA ASP A 40 -17.67 -47.62 -10.12
C ASP A 40 -16.70 -48.04 -8.99
N GLY A 41 -16.01 -47.07 -8.39
CA GLY A 41 -15.06 -47.24 -7.29
C GLY A 41 -14.63 -45.89 -6.67
N PRO A 42 -13.81 -45.91 -5.60
CA PRO A 42 -13.37 -44.73 -4.87
C PRO A 42 -12.01 -44.18 -5.35
N SER A 43 -11.40 -44.76 -6.39
CA SER A 43 -10.10 -44.29 -6.88
C SER A 43 -10.24 -42.94 -7.60
N MET A 44 -9.13 -42.21 -7.74
CA MET A 44 -9.13 -40.94 -8.48
C MET A 44 -9.58 -41.11 -9.93
N ALA A 45 -9.27 -42.26 -10.56
CA ALA A 45 -9.71 -42.59 -11.91
C ALA A 45 -11.21 -42.89 -11.98
N ASP A 46 -11.73 -43.73 -11.08
CA ASP A 46 -13.16 -44.07 -11.04
C ASP A 46 -14.04 -42.84 -10.78
N LEU A 47 -13.62 -41.99 -9.84
CA LEU A 47 -14.33 -40.75 -9.50
C LEU A 47 -14.27 -39.73 -10.64
N ALA A 48 -13.14 -39.60 -11.34
CA ALA A 48 -13.03 -38.73 -12.52
C ALA A 48 -13.82 -39.25 -13.73
N ALA A 49 -13.96 -40.56 -13.88
CA ALA A 49 -14.80 -41.21 -14.90
C ALA A 49 -16.30 -41.25 -14.54
N GLY A 50 -16.63 -40.96 -13.28
CA GLY A 50 -18.00 -40.91 -12.76
C GLY A 50 -18.84 -39.76 -13.30
N ARG A 51 -20.06 -39.62 -12.76
CA ARG A 51 -21.06 -38.64 -13.20
C ARG A 51 -21.90 -38.11 -12.06
N ALA A 52 -22.51 -36.93 -12.24
CA ALA A 52 -23.49 -36.40 -11.30
C ALA A 52 -24.66 -37.38 -11.12
N PHE A 53 -24.93 -37.78 -9.88
CA PHE A 53 -26.07 -38.61 -9.50
C PHE A 53 -27.31 -37.77 -9.21
N SER A 54 -27.12 -36.56 -8.64
CA SER A 54 -28.18 -35.58 -8.41
C SER A 54 -27.75 -34.20 -8.91
N PRO A 55 -28.68 -33.36 -9.43
CA PRO A 55 -28.41 -31.96 -9.74
C PRO A 55 -28.37 -31.06 -8.49
N LEU A 56 -28.69 -31.57 -7.30
CA LEU A 56 -28.68 -30.82 -6.04
C LEU A 56 -27.24 -30.41 -5.66
N PRO A 57 -26.91 -29.09 -5.61
CA PRO A 57 -25.62 -28.63 -5.12
C PRO A 57 -25.51 -28.77 -3.60
N LEU A 58 -24.29 -28.99 -3.11
CA LEU A 58 -23.98 -29.13 -1.68
C LEU A 58 -23.45 -27.83 -1.05
N ASN A 59 -23.83 -26.69 -1.62
CA ASN A 59 -23.31 -25.35 -1.30
C ASN A 59 -23.92 -24.69 -0.05
N ARG A 60 -24.49 -25.48 0.86
CA ARG A 60 -25.09 -25.02 2.12
C ARG A 60 -24.83 -26.05 3.21
N THR A 61 -24.78 -25.62 4.46
CA THR A 61 -24.68 -26.55 5.60
C THR A 61 -25.99 -27.29 5.78
N PHE A 62 -25.92 -28.62 5.83
CA PHE A 62 -27.02 -29.51 6.17
C PHE A 62 -26.88 -29.91 7.65
N ARG A 63 -27.98 -29.83 8.41
CA ARG A 63 -28.04 -30.23 9.82
C ARG A 63 -29.26 -31.14 10.00
N ASN A 64 -29.02 -32.41 10.34
CA ASN A 64 -30.02 -33.47 10.49
C ASN A 64 -31.05 -33.49 9.34
N ALA A 65 -30.57 -33.37 8.10
CA ALA A 65 -31.46 -33.26 6.94
C ALA A 65 -31.97 -34.64 6.49
N SER A 66 -33.15 -34.63 5.86
CA SER A 66 -33.68 -35.76 5.10
C SER A 66 -33.80 -35.37 3.63
N LEU A 67 -33.34 -36.23 2.72
CA LEU A 67 -33.32 -35.99 1.27
C LEU A 67 -33.75 -37.26 0.54
N GLU A 68 -34.57 -37.12 -0.50
CA GLU A 68 -34.89 -38.21 -1.43
C GLU A 68 -34.14 -37.96 -2.76
N LEU A 69 -33.31 -38.93 -3.18
CA LEU A 69 -32.52 -38.85 -4.41
C LEU A 69 -33.06 -39.85 -5.44
N PRO A 70 -33.88 -39.43 -6.43
CA PRO A 70 -34.38 -40.32 -7.48
C PRO A 70 -33.25 -40.73 -8.44
N PHE A 71 -33.29 -41.98 -8.92
CA PHE A 71 -32.29 -42.54 -9.82
C PHE A 71 -32.90 -43.39 -10.94
N ALA A 72 -32.21 -43.48 -12.07
CA ALA A 72 -32.51 -44.43 -13.13
C ALA A 72 -31.70 -45.71 -12.94
N ARG A 73 -32.30 -46.88 -13.19
CA ARG A 73 -31.59 -48.18 -13.10
C ARG A 73 -30.54 -48.31 -14.23
N PRO A 74 -29.41 -49.02 -14.02
CA PRO A 74 -29.00 -49.68 -12.77
C PRO A 74 -28.57 -48.68 -11.69
N LEU A 75 -28.68 -49.11 -10.42
CA LEU A 75 -28.11 -48.38 -9.28
C LEU A 75 -26.57 -48.32 -9.45
N PRO A 76 -25.90 -47.18 -9.20
CA PRO A 76 -24.45 -47.12 -9.28
C PRO A 76 -23.80 -47.91 -8.14
N ARG A 77 -22.60 -48.45 -8.38
CA ARG A 77 -21.86 -49.25 -7.40
C ARG A 77 -21.37 -48.43 -6.20
N LEU A 78 -21.02 -47.16 -6.42
CA LEU A 78 -20.59 -46.23 -5.39
C LEU A 78 -21.30 -44.88 -5.55
N LEU A 79 -21.80 -44.37 -4.43
CA LEU A 79 -22.36 -43.03 -4.29
C LEU A 79 -21.40 -42.19 -3.44
N ALA A 80 -20.76 -41.20 -4.06
CA ALA A 80 -19.90 -40.21 -3.41
C ALA A 80 -20.60 -38.85 -3.28
N LEU A 81 -20.07 -38.01 -2.40
CA LEU A 81 -20.24 -36.56 -2.48
C LEU A 81 -18.95 -36.02 -3.10
N TYR A 82 -19.00 -35.43 -4.29
CA TYR A 82 -17.80 -35.09 -5.06
C TYR A 82 -17.83 -33.66 -5.60
N ASP A 83 -16.71 -32.96 -5.51
CA ASP A 83 -16.45 -31.72 -6.26
C ASP A 83 -15.55 -32.04 -7.47
N PRO A 84 -16.09 -31.95 -8.71
CA PRO A 84 -15.33 -32.22 -9.93
C PRO A 84 -14.34 -31.12 -10.32
N ASP A 85 -14.41 -29.91 -9.75
CA ASP A 85 -13.49 -28.80 -10.08
C ASP A 85 -12.23 -28.80 -9.20
N THR A 86 -12.28 -29.44 -8.02
CA THR A 86 -11.12 -29.69 -7.14
C THR A 86 -10.74 -31.18 -7.04
N SER A 87 -11.46 -32.05 -7.77
CA SER A 87 -11.41 -33.52 -7.69
C SER A 87 -11.48 -34.06 -6.25
N SER A 88 -12.30 -33.44 -5.40
CA SER A 88 -12.44 -33.77 -3.98
C SER A 88 -13.60 -34.74 -3.72
N ASP A 89 -13.30 -35.95 -3.26
CA ASP A 89 -14.29 -36.86 -2.67
C ASP A 89 -14.52 -36.52 -1.20
N PHE A 90 -15.69 -36.00 -0.85
CA PHE A 90 -16.10 -35.66 0.52
C PHE A 90 -16.50 -36.88 1.36
N GLY A 91 -16.62 -38.04 0.72
CA GLY A 91 -16.96 -39.31 1.34
C GLY A 91 -18.04 -40.03 0.54
N HIS A 92 -18.00 -41.36 0.63
CA HIS A 92 -18.75 -42.24 -0.24
C HIS A 92 -19.30 -43.46 0.50
N VAL A 93 -20.28 -44.12 -0.11
CA VAL A 93 -20.84 -45.40 0.31
C VAL A 93 -20.95 -46.34 -0.88
N PHE A 94 -20.59 -47.61 -0.68
CA PHE A 94 -20.87 -48.67 -1.65
C PHE A 94 -22.33 -49.08 -1.56
N LEU A 95 -22.99 -49.18 -2.72
CA LEU A 95 -24.38 -49.63 -2.81
C LEU A 95 -24.44 -51.09 -3.26
N PRO A 96 -25.41 -51.89 -2.78
CA PRO A 96 -25.47 -53.31 -3.10
C PRO A 96 -25.85 -53.54 -4.56
N ASN A 97 -24.94 -54.14 -5.34
CA ASN A 97 -25.25 -54.63 -6.68
C ASN A 97 -26.24 -55.80 -6.59
N GLY A 98 -27.38 -55.67 -7.28
CA GLY A 98 -28.49 -56.64 -7.25
C GLY A 98 -28.25 -57.97 -7.98
N THR A 99 -27.03 -58.50 -7.93
CA THR A 99 -26.60 -59.73 -8.61
C THR A 99 -25.81 -60.68 -7.69
N ALA A 100 -25.82 -60.46 -6.38
CA ALA A 100 -25.21 -61.36 -5.40
C ALA A 100 -26.07 -62.61 -5.16
N SER A 101 -25.99 -63.57 -6.10
CA SER A 101 -26.55 -64.93 -5.95
C SER A 101 -25.48 -65.96 -5.57
N GLU A 102 -24.43 -65.53 -4.86
CA GLU A 102 -23.41 -66.40 -4.27
C GLU A 102 -23.30 -66.08 -2.77
N LEU A 103 -23.84 -67.00 -1.97
CA LEU A 103 -23.76 -66.99 -0.50
C LEU A 103 -22.40 -67.58 -0.09
N ASP A 104 -21.32 -66.85 -0.35
CA ASP A 104 -19.99 -67.31 0.05
C ASP A 104 -19.78 -67.01 1.54
N THR A 105 -19.79 -68.06 2.37
CA THR A 105 -19.95 -67.97 3.82
C THR A 105 -18.66 -67.55 4.54
N SER A 106 -18.27 -66.29 4.38
CA SER A 106 -17.36 -65.60 5.30
C SER A 106 -18.17 -64.71 6.26
N ALA A 107 -18.18 -65.07 7.54
CA ALA A 107 -18.97 -64.38 8.56
C ALA A 107 -18.29 -63.06 8.99
N ALA A 108 -18.40 -62.03 8.15
CA ALA A 108 -17.87 -60.68 8.42
C ALA A 108 -18.82 -59.54 8.03
N ALA A 109 -19.80 -59.76 7.15
CA ALA A 109 -20.80 -58.76 6.76
C ALA A 109 -21.90 -58.54 7.82
N ALA A 110 -21.47 -58.35 9.08
CA ALA A 110 -22.32 -57.72 10.10
C ALA A 110 -22.63 -56.28 9.70
N THR A 111 -23.64 -55.67 10.32
CA THR A 111 -23.92 -54.24 10.15
C THR A 111 -22.84 -53.39 10.84
N GLU A 112 -21.70 -53.22 10.17
CA GLU A 112 -20.67 -52.25 10.57
C GLU A 112 -21.23 -50.83 10.46
N ARG A 113 -21.80 -50.36 11.58
CA ARG A 113 -22.03 -48.94 11.83
C ARG A 113 -20.66 -48.26 11.73
N ALA A 114 -20.53 -47.23 10.87
CA ALA A 114 -19.30 -46.47 10.76
C ALA A 114 -18.84 -45.98 12.15
N PRO A 115 -17.52 -45.98 12.46
CA PRO A 115 -17.02 -45.80 13.83
C PRO A 115 -17.30 -44.41 14.44
N THR A 116 -17.82 -43.48 13.65
CA THR A 116 -18.30 -42.14 14.06
C THR A 116 -19.78 -42.09 14.43
N MET A 117 -20.51 -43.20 14.31
CA MET A 117 -21.93 -43.34 14.64
C MET A 117 -22.11 -43.93 16.04
N PHE A 118 -23.01 -43.29 16.80
CA PHE A 118 -23.42 -43.64 18.15
C PHE A 118 -24.95 -43.58 18.23
N ASP A 119 -25.53 -44.14 19.30
CA ASP A 119 -26.97 -44.02 19.53
C ASP A 119 -27.34 -42.72 20.26
N ASN A 120 -26.43 -42.14 21.06
CA ASN A 120 -26.66 -40.91 21.85
C ASN A 120 -25.64 -39.79 21.60
N CYS A 121 -26.05 -38.53 21.83
CA CYS A 121 -25.17 -37.35 21.88
C CYS A 121 -25.75 -36.15 22.64
N ILE A 122 -24.89 -35.41 23.36
CA ILE A 122 -25.17 -34.09 23.95
C ILE A 122 -24.03 -33.08 23.71
N PRO A 123 -24.31 -31.77 23.56
CA PRO A 123 -23.30 -30.73 23.68
C PRO A 123 -22.84 -30.59 25.15
N LEU A 124 -21.54 -30.34 25.35
CA LEU A 124 -20.93 -30.16 26.66
C LEU A 124 -20.63 -28.69 26.96
N SER A 125 -20.11 -27.93 25.99
CA SER A 125 -19.80 -26.50 26.15
C SER A 125 -20.98 -25.60 25.78
N GLY A 126 -21.09 -24.44 26.44
CA GLY A 126 -22.11 -23.42 26.13
C GLY A 126 -21.95 -22.76 24.75
N THR A 127 -20.86 -23.05 24.05
CA THR A 127 -20.58 -22.66 22.66
C THR A 127 -20.89 -23.77 21.65
N GLU A 128 -21.42 -24.92 22.08
CA GLU A 128 -21.59 -26.18 21.32
C GLU A 128 -20.31 -26.78 20.71
N THR A 129 -19.14 -26.16 20.91
CA THR A 129 -17.86 -26.54 20.27
C THR A 129 -17.27 -27.86 20.77
N TYR A 130 -17.78 -28.43 21.86
CA TYR A 130 -17.39 -29.75 22.38
C TYR A 130 -18.66 -30.55 22.69
N ARG A 131 -18.71 -31.80 22.23
CA ARG A 131 -19.85 -32.73 22.29
C ARG A 131 -19.41 -34.10 22.80
N LEU A 132 -20.28 -34.72 23.60
CA LEU A 132 -20.18 -36.10 24.07
C LEU A 132 -21.11 -36.97 23.23
N ARG A 133 -20.61 -38.09 22.71
CA ARG A 133 -21.37 -39.18 22.09
C ARG A 133 -21.20 -40.45 22.90
N TRP A 134 -22.23 -41.29 23.00
CA TRP A 134 -22.07 -42.60 23.62
C TRP A 134 -22.98 -43.70 23.07
N THR A 135 -22.56 -44.94 23.29
CA THR A 135 -23.33 -46.16 23.07
C THR A 135 -23.16 -47.04 24.31
N LEU A 136 -24.26 -47.37 25.00
CA LEU A 136 -24.22 -48.23 26.20
C LEU A 136 -24.39 -49.71 25.81
N ASN A 137 -23.41 -50.55 26.12
CA ASN A 137 -23.51 -52.01 26.00
C ASN A 137 -23.69 -52.65 27.38
N ALA A 138 -24.90 -52.51 27.94
CA ALA A 138 -25.25 -53.04 29.26
C ALA A 138 -25.02 -54.57 29.37
N SER A 139 -25.20 -55.32 28.29
CA SER A 139 -24.94 -56.77 28.24
C SER A 139 -23.46 -57.16 28.34
N ALA A 140 -22.54 -56.24 28.03
CA ALA A 140 -21.09 -56.46 28.11
C ALA A 140 -20.42 -55.58 29.18
N GLY A 141 -21.19 -54.97 30.09
CA GLY A 141 -20.65 -54.15 31.17
C GLY A 141 -19.81 -52.95 30.72
N THR A 142 -20.05 -52.41 29.52
CA THR A 142 -19.17 -51.43 28.86
C THR A 142 -19.95 -50.26 28.25
N VAL A 143 -19.29 -49.10 28.18
CA VAL A 143 -19.75 -47.92 27.46
C VAL A 143 -18.73 -47.54 26.39
N GLU A 144 -19.20 -47.25 25.18
CA GLU A 144 -18.40 -46.59 24.16
C GLU A 144 -18.60 -45.08 24.27
N ILE A 145 -17.51 -44.32 24.40
CA ILE A 145 -17.53 -42.86 24.45
C ILE A 145 -16.89 -42.32 23.17
N GLY A 146 -17.50 -41.28 22.60
CA GLY A 146 -16.97 -40.49 21.48
C GLY A 146 -16.87 -39.03 21.85
N LEU A 147 -15.66 -38.49 21.93
CA LEU A 147 -15.37 -37.08 22.20
C LEU A 147 -15.19 -36.34 20.87
N GLU A 148 -15.98 -35.28 20.66
CA GLU A 148 -16.04 -34.51 19.41
C GLU A 148 -15.87 -33.01 19.68
N ALA A 149 -14.75 -32.39 19.29
CA ALA A 149 -14.45 -30.99 19.60
C ALA A 149 -13.78 -30.19 18.48
N ALA A 150 -14.27 -28.95 18.27
CA ALA A 150 -13.69 -27.93 17.39
C ALA A 150 -12.55 -27.18 18.11
N ILE A 151 -11.39 -27.83 18.21
CA ILE A 151 -10.19 -27.36 18.93
C ILE A 151 -8.94 -27.53 18.05
N GLY A 152 -7.78 -26.99 18.46
CA GLY A 152 -6.51 -27.24 17.78
C GLY A 152 -6.02 -28.69 17.90
N SER A 153 -5.05 -29.10 17.08
CA SER A 153 -4.42 -30.43 17.21
C SER A 153 -3.53 -30.53 18.46
N GLU A 154 -3.06 -29.40 19.00
CA GLU A 154 -2.28 -29.35 20.24
C GLU A 154 -3.14 -29.35 21.53
N TYR A 155 -4.46 -29.54 21.40
CA TYR A 155 -5.40 -29.55 22.51
C TYR A 155 -5.87 -30.96 22.85
N TYR A 156 -6.07 -31.22 24.15
CA TYR A 156 -6.72 -32.43 24.64
C TYR A 156 -8.23 -32.23 24.80
N MET A 157 -8.95 -33.35 24.79
CA MET A 157 -10.35 -33.50 25.21
C MET A 157 -10.35 -34.42 26.43
N ALA A 158 -10.82 -33.92 27.57
CA ALA A 158 -11.01 -34.73 28.77
C ALA A 158 -12.49 -34.93 29.06
N PHE A 159 -12.86 -36.12 29.50
CA PHE A 159 -14.20 -36.48 29.96
C PHE A 159 -14.12 -37.58 31.02
N GLY A 160 -14.94 -37.48 32.07
CA GLY A 160 -15.03 -38.52 33.09
C GLY A 160 -16.00 -38.21 34.22
N TRP A 161 -15.86 -38.92 35.34
CA TRP A 161 -16.82 -38.95 36.43
C TRP A 161 -16.24 -38.27 37.68
N ALA A 162 -17.05 -37.41 38.33
CA ALA A 162 -16.67 -36.81 39.61
C ALA A 162 -16.91 -37.80 40.77
N ASP A 163 -16.18 -37.66 41.88
CA ASP A 163 -16.36 -38.51 43.07
C ASP A 163 -17.81 -38.41 43.61
N PRO A 164 -18.60 -39.49 43.57
CA PRO A 164 -20.00 -39.48 44.04
C PRO A 164 -20.14 -39.31 45.56
N LYS A 165 -19.02 -39.29 46.31
CA LYS A 165 -18.98 -39.01 47.75
C LYS A 165 -18.79 -37.51 48.05
N ALA A 166 -18.50 -36.68 47.05
CA ALA A 166 -18.28 -35.24 47.22
C ALA A 166 -19.58 -34.48 47.49
N ASN A 167 -19.53 -33.48 48.38
CA ASN A 167 -20.69 -32.63 48.70
C ASN A 167 -21.08 -31.64 47.57
N ALA A 168 -20.23 -31.49 46.56
CA ALA A 168 -20.42 -30.66 45.38
C ALA A 168 -19.47 -31.13 44.27
N PRO A 169 -19.81 -30.95 42.98
CA PRO A 169 -18.98 -31.37 41.86
C PRO A 169 -17.62 -30.66 41.87
N ALA A 170 -16.55 -31.44 41.84
CA ALA A 170 -15.17 -30.99 41.82
C ALA A 170 -14.36 -31.82 40.81
N MET A 171 -13.22 -31.27 40.37
CA MET A 171 -12.25 -32.03 39.55
C MET A 171 -11.30 -32.87 40.41
N ILE A 172 -11.03 -32.47 41.66
CA ILE A 172 -10.20 -33.27 42.57
C ILE A 172 -10.94 -34.57 42.95
N HIS A 173 -10.20 -35.68 42.92
CA HIS A 173 -10.69 -37.07 43.02
C HIS A 173 -11.63 -37.50 41.89
N ALA A 174 -11.65 -36.75 40.78
CA ALA A 174 -12.32 -37.20 39.56
C ALA A 174 -11.39 -38.12 38.76
N ASP A 175 -12.05 -39.02 38.06
CA ASP A 175 -11.50 -40.08 37.22
C ASP A 175 -11.86 -39.71 35.77
N VAL A 176 -10.85 -39.39 34.95
CA VAL A 176 -11.06 -38.82 33.61
C VAL A 176 -10.19 -39.46 32.53
N VAL A 177 -10.81 -39.77 31.39
CA VAL A 177 -10.06 -40.11 30.18
C VAL A 177 -9.61 -38.83 29.50
N VAL A 178 -8.30 -38.71 29.28
CA VAL A 178 -7.69 -37.69 28.44
C VAL A 178 -7.45 -38.28 27.05
N ALA A 179 -8.10 -37.70 26.06
CA ALA A 179 -7.96 -38.05 24.66
C ALA A 179 -7.37 -36.90 23.84
N GLY A 180 -6.70 -37.23 22.75
CA GLY A 180 -6.07 -36.23 21.88
C GLY A 180 -5.34 -36.85 20.70
N PHE A 181 -4.40 -36.10 20.14
CA PHE A 181 -3.51 -36.54 19.06
C PHE A 181 -2.05 -36.26 19.40
N THR A 182 -1.15 -37.14 18.95
CA THR A 182 0.31 -36.93 19.03
C THR A 182 0.79 -35.86 18.03
N GLU A 183 2.05 -35.44 18.10
CA GLU A 183 2.63 -34.51 17.12
C GLU A 183 2.65 -35.09 15.69
N GLU A 184 2.79 -36.41 15.54
CA GLU A 184 2.63 -37.12 14.26
C GLU A 184 1.15 -37.27 13.85
N GLY A 185 0.21 -36.82 14.69
CA GLY A 185 -1.24 -36.85 14.49
C GLY A 185 -1.90 -38.20 14.78
N THR A 186 -1.31 -39.05 15.63
CA THR A 186 -1.88 -40.35 16.02
C THR A 186 -2.89 -40.16 17.15
N PRO A 187 -4.13 -40.68 17.07
CA PRO A 187 -5.08 -40.55 18.18
C PRO A 187 -4.65 -41.35 19.40
N PHE A 188 -4.96 -40.85 20.59
CA PHE A 188 -4.84 -41.58 21.85
C PHE A 188 -6.02 -41.30 22.79
N ALA A 189 -6.23 -42.19 23.75
CA ALA A 189 -7.07 -42.03 24.92
C ALA A 189 -6.42 -42.82 26.07
N GLU A 190 -6.25 -42.20 27.24
CA GLU A 190 -5.69 -42.81 28.45
C GLU A 190 -6.43 -42.27 29.70
N ASP A 191 -6.56 -43.07 30.77
CA ASP A 191 -7.17 -42.64 32.05
C ASP A 191 -6.17 -41.88 32.94
N TYR A 192 -6.69 -40.86 33.64
CA TYR A 192 -5.99 -39.97 34.57
C TYR A 192 -6.85 -39.70 35.82
N TYR A 193 -6.30 -39.98 37.00
CA TYR A 193 -6.81 -39.50 38.28
C TYR A 193 -6.27 -38.11 38.63
N ILE A 194 -7.18 -37.22 39.03
CA ILE A 194 -6.87 -35.84 39.42
C ILE A 194 -6.69 -35.75 40.94
N SER A 195 -5.43 -35.74 41.41
CA SER A 195 -5.12 -35.55 42.83
C SER A 195 -4.93 -34.07 43.23
N ASP A 196 -4.53 -33.21 42.29
CA ASP A 196 -4.41 -31.75 42.46
C ASP A 196 -4.58 -31.02 41.10
N TYR A 197 -4.80 -29.71 41.13
CA TYR A 197 -4.92 -28.85 39.94
C TYR A 197 -3.57 -28.56 39.22
N THR A 198 -2.48 -29.20 39.64
CA THR A 198 -1.16 -29.09 39.03
C THR A 198 -0.93 -30.10 37.90
N GLU A 199 0.02 -29.81 37.01
CA GLU A 199 0.50 -30.79 36.03
C GLU A 199 1.15 -31.98 36.74
N CYS A 200 1.06 -33.20 36.20
CA CYS A 200 1.58 -34.39 36.86
C CYS A 200 3.03 -34.23 37.37
N THR A 201 3.21 -34.43 38.67
CA THR A 201 4.51 -34.53 39.32
C THR A 201 4.78 -35.97 39.72
N LEU A 202 5.78 -36.57 39.07
CA LEU A 202 6.35 -37.84 39.51
C LEU A 202 7.09 -37.60 40.82
N GLY A 203 6.69 -38.34 41.86
CA GLY A 203 7.29 -38.25 43.19
C GLY A 203 8.80 -38.46 43.18
N LYS A 204 9.51 -37.69 44.00
CA LYS A 204 10.94 -37.86 44.30
C LYS A 204 11.15 -37.85 45.81
N ASP A 205 12.07 -38.66 46.29
CA ASP A 205 12.56 -38.66 47.67
C ASP A 205 11.39 -38.62 48.70
N ASP A 206 10.60 -39.71 48.71
CA ASP A 206 9.41 -39.95 49.54
C ASP A 206 8.19 -38.99 49.34
N SER A 207 8.21 -38.08 48.35
CA SER A 207 6.99 -37.35 47.97
C SER A 207 6.03 -38.22 47.13
N PRO A 208 4.70 -38.18 47.38
CA PRO A 208 3.72 -38.92 46.58
C PRO A 208 3.51 -38.29 45.20
N VAL A 209 3.02 -39.09 44.26
CA VAL A 209 2.55 -38.62 42.94
C VAL A 209 1.39 -37.64 43.13
N SER A 210 1.46 -36.47 42.49
CA SER A 210 0.50 -35.37 42.68
C SER A 210 0.21 -34.61 41.38
N GLY A 211 -1.03 -34.15 41.22
CA GLY A 211 -1.52 -33.41 40.05
C GLY A 211 -2.49 -34.22 39.19
N VAL A 212 -2.65 -33.81 37.93
CA VAL A 212 -3.38 -34.56 36.89
C VAL A 212 -2.43 -35.58 36.25
N CYS A 213 -2.44 -36.83 36.73
CA CYS A 213 -1.49 -37.88 36.34
C CYS A 213 -2.19 -39.08 35.68
N PRO A 214 -1.59 -39.74 34.67
CA PRO A 214 -2.14 -40.96 34.09
C PRO A 214 -2.02 -42.14 35.06
N ASP A 215 -3.01 -43.01 35.12
CA ASP A 215 -3.17 -43.91 36.27
C ASP A 215 -2.14 -45.03 36.36
N LYS A 216 -1.49 -45.35 35.23
CA LYS A 216 -0.28 -46.19 35.11
C LYS A 216 0.92 -45.70 35.95
N VAL A 217 0.85 -44.47 36.50
CA VAL A 217 1.87 -43.85 37.34
C VAL A 217 1.67 -44.16 38.84
N TYR A 218 0.45 -44.50 39.26
CA TYR A 218 0.15 -44.83 40.65
C TYR A 218 0.36 -46.33 40.94
N GLU A 219 0.62 -46.66 42.20
CA GLU A 219 0.71 -48.05 42.66
C GLU A 219 -0.69 -48.72 42.63
N ASP A 220 -0.75 -49.90 42.00
CA ASP A 220 -1.93 -50.67 41.56
C ASP A 220 -2.81 -50.08 40.44
N GLY A 221 -2.55 -48.83 40.03
CA GLY A 221 -3.33 -48.11 39.01
C GLY A 221 -3.24 -48.71 37.60
N LYS A 222 -4.33 -48.64 36.85
CA LYS A 222 -4.49 -49.22 35.50
C LYS A 222 -5.02 -48.21 34.50
N ASN A 223 -5.26 -48.64 33.27
CA ASN A 223 -5.83 -47.82 32.21
C ASN A 223 -6.89 -48.67 31.53
N ASP A 224 -8.14 -48.43 31.89
CA ASP A 224 -9.29 -49.25 31.50
C ASP A 224 -10.09 -48.64 30.32
N SER A 225 -9.64 -47.49 29.82
CA SER A 225 -9.98 -46.94 28.51
C SER A 225 -9.19 -47.60 27.38
N VAL A 226 -9.91 -48.08 26.36
CA VAL A 226 -9.36 -48.75 25.18
C VAL A 226 -9.73 -47.95 23.93
N LEU A 227 -8.73 -47.33 23.29
CA LEU A 227 -8.90 -46.61 22.03
C LEU A 227 -9.45 -47.54 20.92
N VAL A 228 -10.53 -47.12 20.27
CA VAL A 228 -11.15 -47.83 19.13
C VAL A 228 -10.82 -47.14 17.81
N TYR A 229 -10.98 -45.83 17.75
CA TYR A 229 -10.88 -45.05 16.52
C TYR A 229 -10.65 -43.57 16.84
N GLY A 230 -9.89 -42.87 16.02
CA GLY A 230 -9.79 -41.41 16.10
C GLY A 230 -9.46 -40.80 14.76
N HIS A 231 -9.97 -39.60 14.52
CA HIS A 231 -9.67 -38.83 13.31
C HIS A 231 -9.76 -37.32 13.58
N ARG A 232 -9.11 -36.55 12.72
CA ARG A 232 -9.22 -35.09 12.72
C ARG A 232 -9.57 -34.61 11.30
N ARG A 233 -10.64 -33.82 11.18
CA ARG A 233 -11.26 -33.37 9.90
C ARG A 233 -11.90 -32.01 10.10
N ASP A 234 -11.83 -31.11 9.12
CA ASP A 234 -12.34 -29.73 9.19
C ASP A 234 -11.89 -28.93 10.44
N GLY A 235 -10.72 -29.22 11.02
CA GLY A 235 -10.29 -28.63 12.30
C GLY A 235 -10.97 -29.22 13.55
N VAL A 236 -11.80 -30.25 13.41
CA VAL A 236 -12.49 -30.96 14.49
C VAL A 236 -11.75 -32.24 14.85
N SER A 237 -11.41 -32.38 16.13
CA SER A 237 -10.88 -33.60 16.73
C SER A 237 -12.02 -34.55 17.10
N PHE A 238 -11.88 -35.83 16.75
CA PHE A 238 -12.78 -36.89 17.17
C PHE A 238 -12.01 -38.10 17.68
N VAL A 239 -12.32 -38.60 18.88
CA VAL A 239 -11.75 -39.83 19.45
C VAL A 239 -12.86 -40.70 20.07
N ARG A 240 -12.85 -42.01 19.76
CA ARG A 240 -13.70 -43.05 20.32
C ARG A 240 -12.88 -44.05 21.12
N TYR A 241 -13.32 -44.33 22.34
CA TYR A 241 -12.79 -45.38 23.20
C TYR A 241 -13.92 -46.20 23.84
N VAL A 242 -13.63 -47.44 24.24
CA VAL A 242 -14.48 -48.22 25.15
C VAL A 242 -13.92 -48.09 26.55
N ARG A 243 -14.81 -48.08 27.55
CA ARG A 243 -14.45 -48.22 28.96
C ARG A 243 -15.42 -49.18 29.65
N LYS A 244 -14.95 -49.90 30.69
CA LYS A 244 -15.84 -50.68 31.57
C LYS A 244 -16.76 -49.76 32.37
N LEU A 245 -17.90 -50.29 32.82
CA LEU A 245 -18.77 -49.63 33.79
C LEU A 245 -18.31 -49.87 35.23
N ASP A 246 -17.71 -51.03 35.51
CA ASP A 246 -17.14 -51.40 36.81
C ASP A 246 -15.68 -51.79 36.59
N SER A 247 -14.78 -51.34 37.47
CA SER A 247 -13.33 -51.47 37.28
C SER A 247 -12.69 -52.40 38.31
N ASP A 248 -11.50 -52.91 37.97
CA ASP A 248 -10.68 -53.72 38.87
C ASP A 248 -9.83 -52.84 39.82
N ASP A 249 -9.84 -51.52 39.65
CA ASP A 249 -9.36 -50.52 40.61
C ASP A 249 -10.55 -49.93 41.39
N THR A 250 -10.34 -49.58 42.66
CA THR A 250 -11.37 -49.04 43.57
C THR A 250 -10.87 -47.82 44.39
N LYS A 251 -9.69 -47.31 44.03
CA LYS A 251 -8.91 -46.28 44.71
C LYS A 251 -8.70 -45.05 43.82
N TYR A 252 -8.53 -45.27 42.51
CA TYR A 252 -8.40 -44.24 41.50
C TYR A 252 -9.64 -44.14 40.60
N ASP A 253 -10.30 -45.27 40.31
CA ASP A 253 -11.48 -45.32 39.45
C ASP A 253 -12.80 -45.04 40.19
N VAL A 254 -13.76 -44.45 39.49
CA VAL A 254 -15.16 -44.24 39.90
C VAL A 254 -16.06 -45.27 39.18
N PRO A 255 -16.79 -46.15 39.92
CA PRO A 255 -17.71 -47.10 39.32
C PRO A 255 -18.93 -46.38 38.72
N VAL A 256 -19.30 -46.75 37.49
CA VAL A 256 -20.25 -46.04 36.63
C VAL A 256 -21.61 -46.73 36.62
N GLY A 257 -22.57 -46.13 37.33
CA GLY A 257 -23.97 -46.55 37.34
C GLY A 257 -24.66 -46.31 35.99
N ALA A 258 -24.91 -47.37 35.21
CA ALA A 258 -25.49 -47.26 33.87
C ALA A 258 -26.88 -46.63 33.82
N THR A 259 -27.66 -46.75 34.91
CA THR A 259 -29.04 -46.23 35.05
C THR A 259 -29.14 -45.00 35.93
N ASP A 260 -28.03 -44.54 36.50
CA ASP A 260 -28.02 -43.53 37.56
C ASP A 260 -27.72 -42.14 36.97
N GLU A 261 -28.26 -41.08 37.57
CA GLU A 261 -27.96 -39.70 37.19
C GLU A 261 -26.64 -39.26 37.83
N MET A 262 -25.52 -39.49 37.15
CA MET A 262 -24.18 -39.17 37.66
C MET A 262 -23.72 -37.77 37.25
N GLU A 263 -22.94 -37.11 38.11
CA GLU A 263 -22.23 -35.88 37.76
C GLU A 263 -20.92 -36.21 37.04
N VAL A 264 -20.87 -35.88 35.76
CA VAL A 264 -19.71 -36.02 34.88
C VAL A 264 -19.06 -34.66 34.65
N LEU A 265 -17.75 -34.67 34.39
CA LEU A 265 -16.98 -33.47 34.11
C LEU A 265 -16.29 -33.56 32.75
N TRP A 266 -16.00 -32.40 32.19
CA TRP A 266 -15.29 -32.27 30.93
C TRP A 266 -14.32 -31.10 30.95
N ALA A 267 -13.25 -31.20 30.16
CA ALA A 267 -12.32 -30.10 29.94
C ALA A 267 -11.66 -30.16 28.56
N THR A 268 -11.21 -29.02 28.07
CA THR A 268 -10.35 -28.86 26.89
C THR A 268 -9.23 -27.88 27.24
N GLY A 269 -7.99 -28.24 26.94
CA GLY A 269 -6.83 -27.40 27.23
C GLY A 269 -5.65 -27.78 26.34
N LYS A 270 -4.52 -27.08 26.47
CA LYS A 270 -3.32 -27.44 25.72
C LYS A 270 -2.67 -28.70 26.30
N LEU A 271 -2.20 -29.56 25.41
CA LEU A 271 -1.45 -30.76 25.76
C LEU A 271 0.05 -30.47 25.66
N ARG A 272 0.87 -31.00 26.57
CA ARG A 272 2.33 -31.03 26.39
C ARG A 272 2.74 -32.42 25.89
N PRO A 273 3.52 -32.53 24.80
CA PRO A 273 4.10 -33.81 24.39
C PRO A 273 5.16 -34.30 25.40
N PRO A 274 5.49 -35.60 25.43
CA PRO A 274 6.56 -36.14 26.24
C PRO A 274 7.92 -35.45 26.00
N ASP A 275 8.69 -35.28 27.07
CA ASP A 275 10.06 -34.78 27.03
C ASP A 275 11.03 -35.77 27.73
N THR A 276 12.35 -35.50 27.70
CA THR A 276 13.35 -36.41 28.30
C THR A 276 13.29 -36.53 29.82
N LEU A 277 12.47 -35.72 30.49
CA LEU A 277 12.18 -35.74 31.93
C LEU A 277 10.75 -36.18 32.25
N ARG A 278 9.84 -36.22 31.26
CA ARG A 278 8.40 -36.49 31.39
C ARG A 278 7.93 -37.43 30.28
N GLN A 279 7.72 -38.70 30.59
CA GLN A 279 7.46 -39.74 29.58
C GLN A 279 6.00 -39.82 29.09
N HIS A 280 5.12 -38.94 29.59
CA HIS A 280 3.68 -38.94 29.30
C HIS A 280 3.24 -37.60 28.70
N TYR A 281 2.15 -37.63 27.94
CA TYR A 281 1.45 -36.41 27.55
C TYR A 281 0.84 -35.75 28.80
N LEU A 282 1.05 -34.44 29.01
CA LEU A 282 0.53 -33.76 30.20
C LEU A 282 -0.53 -32.72 29.85
N PRO A 283 -1.77 -32.84 30.39
CA PRO A 283 -2.75 -31.77 30.37
C PRO A 283 -2.19 -30.51 31.04
N GLN A 284 -2.14 -29.41 30.28
CA GLN A 284 -1.87 -28.08 30.83
C GLN A 284 -3.19 -27.43 31.26
N ASN A 285 -3.12 -26.36 32.05
CA ASN A 285 -4.31 -25.62 32.49
C ASN A 285 -5.19 -25.20 31.28
N HIS A 286 -6.50 -25.43 31.38
CA HIS A 286 -7.50 -25.13 30.35
C HIS A 286 -7.63 -23.63 30.01
N GLY A 287 -7.12 -22.74 30.86
CA GLY A 287 -6.77 -21.35 30.51
C GLY A 287 -7.92 -20.44 30.09
N GLY A 288 -9.17 -20.83 30.34
CA GLY A 288 -10.37 -20.17 29.85
C GLY A 288 -11.53 -20.20 30.85
N PRO A 289 -12.64 -19.53 30.54
CA PRO A 289 -13.78 -19.45 31.45
C PRO A 289 -14.52 -20.79 31.59
N LYS A 290 -15.11 -20.96 32.78
CA LYS A 290 -16.01 -22.08 33.09
C LYS A 290 -17.16 -22.14 32.08
N ASP A 291 -17.65 -23.36 31.86
CA ASP A 291 -18.71 -23.76 30.95
C ASP A 291 -18.39 -23.48 29.46
N THR A 292 -17.15 -23.03 29.19
CA THR A 292 -16.58 -22.75 27.86
C THR A 292 -15.39 -23.66 27.54
N THR A 293 -14.40 -23.77 28.44
CA THR A 293 -13.27 -24.71 28.30
C THR A 293 -13.25 -25.85 29.32
N TYR A 294 -14.12 -25.81 30.34
CA TYR A 294 -14.36 -26.90 31.28
C TYR A 294 -15.73 -26.76 31.95
N GLY A 295 -16.34 -27.85 32.38
CA GLY A 295 -17.65 -27.81 33.04
C GLY A 295 -18.06 -29.13 33.68
N PHE A 296 -19.27 -29.12 34.25
CA PHE A 296 -19.94 -30.28 34.85
C PHE A 296 -21.32 -30.43 34.23
N VAL A 297 -21.73 -31.67 33.96
CA VAL A 297 -23.00 -32.05 33.35
C VAL A 297 -23.55 -33.25 34.11
N ARG A 298 -24.87 -33.43 34.13
CA ARG A 298 -25.48 -34.67 34.63
C ARG A 298 -25.84 -35.60 33.49
N LEU A 299 -25.52 -36.87 33.65
CA LEU A 299 -25.61 -37.86 32.60
C LEU A 299 -26.21 -39.16 33.15
N ASN A 300 -27.22 -39.68 32.46
CA ASN A 300 -27.70 -41.04 32.62
C ASN A 300 -27.37 -41.82 31.35
N LEU A 301 -26.51 -42.84 31.45
CA LEU A 301 -26.03 -43.55 30.25
C LEU A 301 -27.13 -44.36 29.55
N SER A 302 -28.21 -44.72 30.27
CA SER A 302 -29.35 -45.46 29.75
C SER A 302 -30.41 -44.61 29.03
N GLU A 303 -30.32 -43.27 29.11
CA GLU A 303 -31.22 -42.36 28.40
C GLU A 303 -30.97 -42.40 26.88
N THR A 304 -32.03 -42.24 26.07
CA THR A 304 -31.94 -42.13 24.61
C THR A 304 -32.08 -40.66 24.19
N VAL A 305 -30.97 -40.01 23.82
CA VAL A 305 -30.91 -38.55 23.54
C VAL A 305 -29.88 -38.23 22.46
N ASP A 306 -30.29 -37.49 21.42
CA ASP A 306 -29.40 -37.03 20.33
C ASP A 306 -29.65 -35.52 20.06
N ASN A 307 -29.07 -34.69 20.93
CA ASN A 307 -29.21 -33.23 20.89
C ASN A 307 -28.17 -32.54 19.99
N CYS A 308 -27.30 -33.30 19.30
CA CYS A 308 -26.15 -32.78 18.58
C CYS A 308 -26.45 -32.46 17.11
N LEU A 309 -27.09 -31.32 16.86
CA LEU A 309 -27.56 -30.94 15.53
C LEU A 309 -26.43 -30.53 14.57
N GLY A 310 -26.26 -31.29 13.49
CA GLY A 310 -25.38 -30.94 12.38
C GLY A 310 -23.88 -31.12 12.66
N PRO A 311 -23.03 -30.81 11.69
CA PRO A 311 -21.58 -30.74 11.90
C PRO A 311 -21.22 -29.58 12.84
N LEU A 312 -20.10 -29.72 13.55
CA LEU A 312 -19.41 -28.58 14.15
C LEU A 312 -18.79 -27.72 13.04
N ASP A 313 -18.56 -26.45 13.32
CA ASP A 313 -17.87 -25.56 12.37
C ASP A 313 -16.70 -24.88 13.11
N ALA A 314 -15.47 -25.22 12.72
CA ALA A 314 -14.27 -24.72 13.37
C ALA A 314 -13.72 -23.46 12.67
N ASP A 315 -13.26 -22.47 13.44
CA ASP A 315 -12.70 -21.22 12.92
C ASP A 315 -11.46 -21.45 12.05
N ASN A 316 -10.60 -22.41 12.42
CA ASN A 316 -9.54 -22.91 11.56
C ASN A 316 -9.82 -24.35 11.13
N LYS A 317 -10.04 -24.53 9.82
CA LYS A 317 -10.26 -25.84 9.18
C LYS A 317 -9.01 -26.41 8.53
N GLU A 318 -7.94 -25.64 8.45
CA GLU A 318 -6.67 -26.07 7.86
C GLU A 318 -5.76 -26.63 8.95
N ASP A 319 -5.76 -27.95 9.07
CA ASP A 319 -4.85 -28.74 9.90
C ASP A 319 -3.43 -28.84 9.28
N GLN A 320 -3.18 -28.17 8.15
CA GLN A 320 -1.88 -28.14 7.49
C GLN A 320 -0.95 -27.16 8.19
N GLU A 321 0.24 -27.64 8.54
CA GLU A 321 1.30 -26.77 9.04
C GLU A 321 1.63 -25.66 8.01
N ARG A 322 1.71 -24.42 8.48
CA ARG A 322 2.07 -23.27 7.65
C ARG A 322 3.59 -23.10 7.59
N ILE A 323 4.12 -22.86 6.39
CA ILE A 323 5.51 -22.42 6.17
C ILE A 323 5.48 -21.00 5.60
N ILE A 324 6.23 -20.07 6.20
CA ILE A 324 6.47 -18.74 5.63
C ILE A 324 7.79 -18.81 4.86
N ALA A 325 7.78 -18.44 3.58
CA ALA A 325 8.97 -18.38 2.75
C ALA A 325 9.76 -17.10 3.02
N ASP A 326 11.06 -17.23 3.32
CA ASP A 326 11.98 -16.10 3.51
C ASP A 326 13.01 -16.04 2.37
N ARG A 327 13.41 -14.80 2.01
CA ARG A 327 14.39 -14.45 0.98
C ARG A 327 15.73 -15.16 1.13
N LYS A 328 16.11 -15.58 2.36
CA LYS A 328 17.41 -16.22 2.65
C LYS A 328 17.35 -17.75 2.70
N THR A 329 16.18 -18.33 2.94
CA THR A 329 16.06 -19.74 3.34
C THR A 329 15.42 -20.56 2.22
N PRO A 330 16.16 -21.42 1.50
CA PRO A 330 15.58 -22.24 0.44
C PRO A 330 14.63 -23.28 1.04
N LEU A 331 13.46 -23.43 0.42
CA LEU A 331 12.50 -24.46 0.75
C LEU A 331 12.98 -25.80 0.16
N LEU A 332 13.27 -26.77 1.03
CA LEU A 332 13.63 -28.13 0.62
C LEU A 332 12.37 -28.87 0.18
N VAL A 333 12.33 -29.33 -1.07
CA VAL A 333 11.17 -30.00 -1.67
C VAL A 333 11.52 -31.45 -2.00
N THR A 334 10.85 -32.40 -1.34
CA THR A 334 11.02 -33.85 -1.50
C THR A 334 9.67 -34.51 -1.79
N SER A 335 9.65 -35.83 -2.02
CA SER A 335 8.40 -36.61 -2.12
C SER A 335 8.42 -37.81 -1.18
N ALA A 336 7.27 -38.15 -0.61
CA ALA A 336 7.05 -39.38 0.17
C ALA A 336 5.57 -39.81 0.06
N PRO A 337 5.19 -41.01 0.54
CA PRO A 337 3.80 -41.48 0.46
C PRO A 337 2.79 -40.54 1.11
N ALA A 338 1.57 -40.50 0.57
CA ALA A 338 0.50 -39.69 1.16
C ALA A 338 -0.05 -40.33 2.44
N VAL A 339 -0.07 -39.58 3.55
CA VAL A 339 -0.58 -40.07 4.85
C VAL A 339 -1.75 -39.20 5.32
N ARG A 340 -1.59 -37.88 5.29
CA ARG A 340 -2.56 -36.87 5.77
C ARG A 340 -2.97 -35.87 4.69
N TYR A 341 -2.66 -36.18 3.42
CA TYR A 341 -2.82 -35.27 2.29
C TYR A 341 -4.15 -34.47 2.31
N PRO A 342 -4.13 -33.14 2.10
CA PRO A 342 -5.31 -32.30 2.29
C PRO A 342 -6.45 -32.46 1.28
N ASN A 343 -6.32 -33.30 0.24
CA ASN A 343 -7.39 -33.48 -0.75
C ASN A 343 -7.53 -34.95 -1.24
N PRO A 344 -8.19 -35.83 -0.46
CA PRO A 344 -8.67 -37.15 -0.91
C PRO A 344 -9.55 -37.12 -2.19
N PRO A 345 -9.51 -38.16 -3.04
CA PRO A 345 -8.66 -39.35 -2.95
C PRO A 345 -7.18 -38.99 -3.04
N ASN A 346 -6.38 -39.67 -2.21
CA ASN A 346 -4.95 -39.43 -2.10
C ASN A 346 -4.21 -40.10 -3.28
N PRO A 347 -3.18 -39.47 -3.87
CA PRO A 347 -2.24 -40.17 -4.74
C PRO A 347 -1.28 -41.04 -3.90
N ASP A 348 -0.52 -41.92 -4.56
CA ASP A 348 0.43 -42.81 -3.88
C ASP A 348 1.58 -42.06 -3.19
N LYS A 349 1.94 -40.87 -3.69
CA LYS A 349 2.99 -39.99 -3.18
C LYS A 349 2.58 -38.51 -3.29
N VAL A 350 3.11 -37.68 -2.40
CA VAL A 350 2.89 -36.23 -2.35
C VAL A 350 4.19 -35.48 -2.13
N ILE A 351 4.16 -34.17 -2.39
CA ILE A 351 5.25 -33.23 -2.17
C ILE A 351 5.31 -32.90 -0.67
N TYR A 352 6.50 -33.10 -0.11
CA TYR A 352 6.87 -32.67 1.24
C TYR A 352 7.76 -31.43 1.13
N ILE A 353 7.51 -30.42 1.97
CA ILE A 353 8.32 -29.19 2.02
C ILE A 353 8.86 -29.00 3.43
N ASN A 354 10.18 -28.88 3.57
CA ASN A 354 10.89 -28.84 4.86
C ASN A 354 10.47 -29.99 5.81
N LYS A 355 10.31 -31.20 5.27
CA LYS A 355 9.81 -32.43 5.92
C LYS A 355 8.31 -32.45 6.29
N LYS A 356 7.53 -31.42 5.98
CA LYS A 356 6.09 -31.37 6.26
C LYS A 356 5.29 -31.88 5.07
N GLU A 357 4.22 -32.64 5.29
CA GLU A 357 3.36 -33.17 4.21
C GLU A 357 2.47 -32.05 3.65
N ALA A 358 2.57 -31.77 2.35
CA ALA A 358 1.70 -30.83 1.63
C ALA A 358 1.31 -29.54 2.42
N PRO A 359 2.27 -28.82 3.05
CA PRO A 359 2.00 -27.68 3.92
C PRO A 359 1.40 -26.48 3.18
N LEU A 360 0.73 -25.59 3.92
CA LEU A 360 0.32 -24.30 3.38
C LEU A 360 1.55 -23.38 3.28
N LEU A 361 1.93 -22.98 2.07
CA LEU A 361 2.96 -21.96 1.88
C LEU A 361 2.37 -20.55 2.01
N LYS A 362 3.07 -19.66 2.73
CA LYS A 362 2.87 -18.21 2.67
C LYS A 362 4.08 -17.59 1.97
N VAL A 363 3.84 -16.83 0.89
CA VAL A 363 4.88 -16.12 0.13
C VAL A 363 4.51 -14.65 -0.03
N GLU A 364 5.50 -13.78 -0.23
CA GLU A 364 5.30 -12.33 -0.26
C GLU A 364 5.69 -11.75 -1.63
N ARG A 365 4.84 -10.89 -2.19
CA ARG A 365 5.07 -10.29 -3.51
C ARG A 365 6.31 -9.40 -3.49
N GLY A 366 7.17 -9.54 -4.51
CA GLY A 366 8.48 -8.88 -4.56
C GLY A 366 9.59 -9.60 -3.77
N VAL A 367 9.28 -10.69 -3.07
CA VAL A 367 10.27 -11.50 -2.35
C VAL A 367 10.59 -12.76 -3.15
N PRO A 368 11.82 -12.93 -3.68
CA PRO A 368 12.17 -14.13 -4.44
C PRO A 368 12.25 -15.34 -3.52
N VAL A 369 11.41 -16.33 -3.78
CA VAL A 369 11.36 -17.63 -3.10
C VAL A 369 12.27 -18.61 -3.83
N LYS A 370 13.08 -19.34 -3.08
CA LYS A 370 13.93 -20.42 -3.61
C LYS A 370 13.39 -21.78 -3.18
N PHE A 371 13.29 -22.71 -4.13
CA PHE A 371 13.01 -24.12 -3.89
C PHE A 371 14.23 -24.95 -4.29
N SER A 372 14.62 -25.90 -3.44
CA SER A 372 15.62 -26.93 -3.74
C SER A 372 14.89 -28.24 -3.97
N VAL A 373 14.68 -28.61 -5.23
CA VAL A 373 13.87 -29.78 -5.61
C VAL A 373 14.73 -31.04 -5.63
N GLN A 374 14.34 -31.98 -4.79
CA GLN A 374 15.00 -33.26 -4.47
C GLN A 374 13.96 -34.40 -4.43
N ALA A 375 12.86 -34.24 -5.16
CA ALA A 375 11.65 -35.07 -5.13
C ALA A 375 11.64 -36.22 -6.16
N GLY A 376 12.76 -36.52 -6.82
CA GLY A 376 12.83 -37.52 -7.89
C GLY A 376 12.86 -36.90 -9.29
N HIS A 377 12.92 -37.76 -10.31
CA HIS A 377 12.80 -37.35 -11.73
C HIS A 377 11.34 -37.38 -12.22
N ASP A 378 10.53 -38.15 -11.52
CA ASP A 378 9.09 -38.37 -11.64
C ASP A 378 8.24 -37.33 -10.88
N VAL A 379 8.87 -36.29 -10.32
CA VAL A 379 8.18 -35.18 -9.64
C VAL A 379 8.80 -33.85 -10.07
N ALA A 380 8.16 -33.18 -11.03
CA ALA A 380 8.56 -31.87 -11.52
C ALA A 380 7.71 -30.78 -10.86
N LEU A 381 8.32 -29.96 -10.00
CA LEU A 381 7.63 -28.94 -9.22
C LEU A 381 7.22 -27.75 -10.11
N TYR A 382 5.95 -27.34 -10.03
CA TYR A 382 5.50 -26.10 -10.64
C TYR A 382 4.45 -25.37 -9.79
N ILE A 383 4.35 -24.06 -9.99
CA ILE A 383 3.38 -23.17 -9.35
C ILE A 383 2.32 -22.81 -10.39
N THR A 384 1.05 -23.08 -10.09
CA THR A 384 -0.07 -23.03 -11.05
C THR A 384 -1.33 -22.41 -10.45
N SER A 385 -2.25 -21.96 -11.30
CA SER A 385 -3.62 -21.59 -10.93
C SER A 385 -4.55 -22.79 -10.69
N ASP A 386 -4.19 -23.99 -11.15
CA ASP A 386 -5.04 -25.19 -11.07
C ASP A 386 -4.86 -25.96 -9.74
N PRO A 387 -5.95 -26.32 -9.02
CA PRO A 387 -5.88 -26.97 -7.71
C PRO A 387 -5.50 -28.46 -7.74
N ILE A 388 -5.48 -29.09 -8.91
CA ILE A 388 -5.32 -30.53 -9.12
C ILE A 388 -3.92 -30.86 -9.68
N GLY A 389 -3.31 -29.99 -10.48
CA GLY A 389 -1.99 -30.25 -11.08
C GLY A 389 -2.01 -31.33 -12.16
N GLY A 390 -0.88 -32.02 -12.36
CA GLY A 390 -0.72 -33.08 -13.36
C GLY A 390 -1.01 -32.63 -14.80
N ASN A 391 -0.62 -31.39 -15.14
CA ASN A 391 -0.86 -30.72 -16.42
C ASN A 391 -2.35 -30.63 -16.79
N ALA A 392 -2.97 -29.49 -16.46
CA ALA A 392 -4.40 -29.24 -16.66
C ALA A 392 -4.85 -29.36 -18.14
N THR A 393 -3.94 -29.15 -19.10
CA THR A 393 -4.27 -29.29 -20.53
C THR A 393 -4.66 -30.72 -20.90
N LEU A 394 -4.11 -31.74 -20.22
CA LEU A 394 -4.48 -33.15 -20.39
C LEU A 394 -5.91 -33.44 -19.90
N ARG A 395 -6.46 -32.57 -19.04
CA ARG A 395 -7.84 -32.63 -18.53
C ARG A 395 -8.81 -31.70 -19.29
N ASN A 396 -8.41 -31.15 -20.43
CA ASN A 396 -9.15 -30.11 -21.17
C ASN A 396 -9.44 -28.84 -20.32
N LYS A 397 -8.60 -28.53 -19.34
CA LYS A 397 -8.67 -27.33 -18.50
C LYS A 397 -7.50 -26.39 -18.84
N THR A 398 -7.69 -25.09 -18.64
CA THR A 398 -6.64 -24.07 -18.81
C THR A 398 -6.02 -23.71 -17.47
N GLU A 399 -4.68 -23.62 -17.42
CA GLU A 399 -3.95 -23.16 -16.23
C GLU A 399 -2.92 -22.07 -16.58
N VAL A 400 -2.59 -21.24 -15.58
CA VAL A 400 -1.49 -20.27 -15.65
C VAL A 400 -0.35 -20.78 -14.79
N ILE A 401 0.82 -20.98 -15.41
CA ILE A 401 2.05 -21.39 -14.71
C ILE A 401 2.81 -20.12 -14.30
N TYR A 402 3.03 -19.96 -12.99
CA TYR A 402 3.74 -18.82 -12.39
C TYR A 402 5.24 -19.10 -12.21
N ALA A 403 5.64 -20.36 -12.04
CA ALA A 403 7.02 -20.82 -12.00
C ALA A 403 7.11 -22.35 -12.15
N GLY A 404 8.32 -22.86 -12.42
CA GLY A 404 8.58 -24.28 -12.61
C GLY A 404 8.25 -24.76 -14.02
N GLY A 405 8.08 -26.07 -14.18
CA GLY A 405 7.92 -26.72 -15.48
C GLY A 405 8.51 -28.14 -15.49
N PRO A 406 8.61 -28.81 -16.65
CA PRO A 406 9.08 -30.20 -16.73
C PRO A 406 10.51 -30.37 -16.21
N ASP A 407 11.40 -29.41 -16.48
CA ASP A 407 12.79 -29.44 -16.02
C ASP A 407 12.96 -29.20 -14.51
N ALA A 408 11.89 -28.92 -13.76
CA ALA A 408 11.93 -28.58 -12.33
C ALA A 408 11.88 -29.82 -11.41
N HIS A 409 12.48 -30.93 -11.86
CA HIS A 409 12.68 -32.17 -11.10
C HIS A 409 14.16 -32.30 -10.65
N GLY A 410 14.44 -33.08 -9.60
CA GLY A 410 15.80 -33.23 -9.08
C GLY A 410 15.90 -34.25 -7.94
N VAL A 411 17.11 -34.68 -7.60
CA VAL A 411 17.37 -35.74 -6.61
C VAL A 411 18.35 -35.25 -5.53
N LEU A 412 18.40 -35.93 -4.38
CA LEU A 412 19.26 -35.57 -3.25
C LEU A 412 20.74 -35.35 -3.61
N ALA A 413 21.27 -36.11 -4.59
CA ALA A 413 22.66 -35.97 -5.06
C ALA A 413 22.88 -34.79 -6.03
N THR A 414 21.82 -34.34 -6.71
CA THR A 414 21.83 -33.26 -7.72
C THR A 414 20.52 -32.47 -7.62
N PRO A 415 20.38 -31.62 -6.59
CA PRO A 415 19.17 -30.82 -6.38
C PRO A 415 18.96 -29.84 -7.53
N LYS A 416 17.70 -29.68 -7.97
CA LYS A 416 17.33 -28.65 -8.94
C LYS A 416 16.86 -27.40 -8.20
N GLU A 417 17.62 -26.31 -8.30
CA GLU A 417 17.12 -25.01 -7.85
C GLU A 417 16.03 -24.48 -8.79
N LEU A 418 14.92 -24.03 -8.20
CA LEU A 418 13.89 -23.23 -8.83
C LEU A 418 13.75 -21.92 -8.04
N VAL A 419 13.86 -20.78 -8.72
CA VAL A 419 13.61 -19.46 -8.13
C VAL A 419 12.32 -18.91 -8.72
N TRP A 420 11.40 -18.51 -7.84
CA TRP A 420 10.15 -17.84 -8.20
C TRP A 420 10.10 -16.46 -7.55
N LEU A 421 9.69 -15.45 -8.31
CA LEU A 421 9.41 -14.12 -7.79
C LEU A 421 7.89 -13.88 -7.96
N PRO A 422 7.08 -14.02 -6.90
CA PRO A 422 5.68 -13.66 -6.95
C PRO A 422 5.55 -12.15 -7.22
N ASP A 423 4.79 -11.79 -8.24
CA ASP A 423 4.60 -10.40 -8.67
C ASP A 423 3.20 -9.87 -8.29
N ARG A 424 2.93 -8.61 -8.64
CA ARG A 424 1.60 -7.98 -8.43
C ARG A 424 0.45 -8.62 -9.23
N ASN A 425 0.78 -9.43 -10.25
CA ASN A 425 -0.19 -10.06 -11.15
C ASN A 425 -0.58 -11.47 -10.65
N THR A 426 0.29 -12.10 -9.86
CA THR A 426 0.08 -13.36 -9.16
C THR A 426 -1.10 -13.23 -8.19
N PRO A 427 -2.18 -14.06 -8.27
CA PRO A 427 -3.33 -14.03 -7.36
C PRO A 427 -2.98 -14.32 -5.90
N ASP A 428 -3.86 -13.96 -4.95
CA ASP A 428 -3.66 -14.18 -3.50
C ASP A 428 -3.69 -15.66 -3.09
N LEU A 429 -4.23 -16.52 -3.95
CA LEU A 429 -4.20 -17.97 -3.85
C LEU A 429 -3.74 -18.56 -5.19
N VAL A 430 -2.64 -19.29 -5.16
CA VAL A 430 -2.18 -20.19 -6.23
C VAL A 430 -1.84 -21.55 -5.61
N TYR A 431 -1.40 -22.52 -6.40
CA TYR A 431 -1.08 -23.88 -5.93
C TYR A 431 0.34 -24.26 -6.34
N TYR A 432 1.00 -25.08 -5.54
CA TYR A 432 2.19 -25.82 -5.96
C TYR A 432 1.80 -27.27 -6.22
N GLN A 433 2.26 -27.84 -7.32
CA GLN A 433 1.87 -29.18 -7.77
C GLN A 433 3.04 -29.90 -8.46
N SER A 434 2.85 -31.19 -8.76
CA SER A 434 3.67 -31.90 -9.75
C SER A 434 3.08 -31.70 -11.14
N LEU A 435 3.91 -31.44 -12.15
CA LEU A 435 3.46 -31.33 -13.53
C LEU A 435 3.10 -32.71 -14.14
N TYR A 436 3.68 -33.78 -13.60
CA TYR A 436 3.49 -35.15 -14.13
C TYR A 436 2.35 -35.91 -13.47
N GLU A 437 2.03 -35.60 -12.21
CA GLU A 437 1.04 -36.33 -11.42
C GLU A 437 0.07 -35.39 -10.70
N GLN A 438 -1.18 -35.83 -10.60
CA GLN A 438 -2.26 -35.03 -10.02
C GLN A 438 -2.24 -35.13 -8.50
N LYS A 439 -2.59 -34.01 -7.84
CA LYS A 439 -2.86 -33.87 -6.41
C LYS A 439 -1.63 -34.16 -5.54
N MET A 440 -0.43 -33.87 -6.03
CA MET A 440 0.81 -34.05 -5.26
C MET A 440 1.10 -32.91 -4.28
N GLY A 441 0.65 -31.67 -4.53
CA GLY A 441 0.95 -30.50 -3.70
C GLY A 441 -0.29 -29.71 -3.29
N TRP A 442 -0.09 -28.54 -2.68
CA TRP A 442 -1.16 -27.80 -2.01
C TRP A 442 -1.13 -26.28 -2.27
N LYS A 443 -1.80 -25.52 -1.40
CA LYS A 443 -2.02 -24.08 -1.53
C LYS A 443 -0.76 -23.26 -1.28
N VAL A 444 -0.64 -22.17 -2.02
CA VAL A 444 0.23 -21.03 -1.74
C VAL A 444 -0.64 -19.81 -1.51
N GLN A 445 -0.64 -19.29 -0.27
CA GLN A 445 -1.18 -17.97 0.02
C GLN A 445 -0.12 -16.91 -0.33
N VAL A 446 -0.43 -16.08 -1.32
CA VAL A 446 0.42 -14.96 -1.75
C VAL A 446 -0.08 -13.70 -1.08
N VAL A 447 0.77 -12.99 -0.35
CA VAL A 447 0.43 -11.72 0.29
C VAL A 447 1.23 -10.56 -0.30
N ASP A 448 0.69 -9.35 -0.22
CA ASP A 448 1.44 -8.14 -0.56
C ASP A 448 2.58 -7.94 0.45
N GLY A 449 3.79 -7.70 -0.06
CA GLY A 449 4.93 -7.26 0.74
C GLY A 449 4.91 -5.74 0.95
N GLY A 450 6.08 -5.18 1.30
CA GLY A 450 6.28 -3.74 1.21
C GLY A 450 6.27 -3.26 -0.25
N LEU A 451 5.78 -2.05 -0.52
CA LEU A 451 5.91 -1.41 -1.84
C LEU A 451 7.39 -1.31 -2.27
N SER A 452 8.31 -1.23 -1.31
CA SER A 452 9.77 -1.31 -1.46
C SER A 452 10.28 -2.61 -2.08
N ASP A 453 9.54 -3.72 -1.91
CA ASP A 453 9.93 -5.04 -2.40
C ASP A 453 9.22 -5.34 -3.73
N MET A 454 8.01 -4.79 -3.94
CA MET A 454 7.22 -4.93 -5.17
C MET A 454 7.68 -4.02 -6.33
N TYR A 455 8.38 -2.91 -6.05
CA TYR A 455 8.79 -1.92 -7.06
C TYR A 455 10.29 -1.65 -7.04
N ASN A 456 10.93 -1.67 -8.22
CA ASN A 456 12.39 -1.55 -8.36
C ASN A 456 12.93 -0.16 -7.99
N ASN A 457 12.09 0.88 -8.07
CA ASN A 457 12.44 2.25 -7.76
C ASN A 457 11.37 2.89 -6.88
N SER A 458 11.80 3.78 -5.99
CA SER A 458 10.91 4.66 -5.26
C SER A 458 11.54 6.04 -5.08
N VAL A 459 10.70 7.06 -4.92
CA VAL A 459 11.13 8.39 -4.53
C VAL A 459 10.07 9.07 -3.67
N LEU A 460 10.51 9.68 -2.57
CA LEU A 460 9.68 10.57 -1.79
C LEU A 460 9.55 11.90 -2.55
N LEU A 461 8.31 12.31 -2.85
CA LEU A 461 8.04 13.55 -3.55
C LEU A 461 8.33 14.76 -2.63
N ASP A 462 8.64 15.91 -3.24
CA ASP A 462 8.91 17.16 -2.53
C ASP A 462 7.74 17.53 -1.59
N ASP A 463 8.08 18.28 -0.55
CA ASP A 463 7.29 18.48 0.68
C ASP A 463 7.10 17.22 1.56
N GLN A 464 7.64 16.05 1.16
CA GLN A 464 7.65 14.79 1.93
C GLN A 464 6.26 14.23 2.33
N GLN A 465 5.25 14.42 1.47
CA GLN A 465 3.86 14.01 1.76
C GLN A 465 3.41 12.74 1.03
N VAL A 466 4.09 12.34 -0.06
CA VAL A 466 3.68 11.26 -0.96
C VAL A 466 4.92 10.51 -1.45
N THR A 467 4.93 9.20 -1.33
CA THR A 467 5.99 8.35 -1.92
C THR A 467 5.48 7.72 -3.22
N LEU A 468 6.24 7.92 -4.30
CA LEU A 468 5.97 7.37 -5.63
C LEU A 468 6.90 6.17 -5.88
N PHE A 469 6.34 5.05 -6.30
CA PHE A 469 7.05 3.81 -6.61
C PHE A 469 6.84 3.45 -8.08
N TRP A 470 7.85 2.93 -8.76
CA TRP A 470 7.70 2.47 -10.14
C TRP A 470 8.63 1.35 -10.57
N SER A 471 8.12 0.51 -11.48
CA SER A 471 8.86 -0.50 -12.23
C SER A 471 8.59 -0.32 -13.72
N LEU A 472 9.67 -0.18 -14.50
CA LEU A 472 9.62 -0.11 -15.95
C LEU A 472 9.57 -1.51 -16.56
N SER A 473 8.92 -1.62 -17.72
CA SER A 473 8.92 -2.77 -18.62
C SER A 473 9.09 -2.25 -20.05
N ALA A 474 9.20 -3.13 -21.05
CA ALA A 474 9.54 -2.73 -22.43
C ALA A 474 8.59 -1.65 -23.00
N ASP A 475 7.28 -1.87 -22.89
CA ASP A 475 6.23 -1.00 -23.45
C ASP A 475 5.32 -0.36 -22.38
N SER A 476 5.55 -0.64 -21.09
CA SER A 476 4.67 -0.24 -19.99
C SER A 476 5.42 0.22 -18.74
N ILE A 477 4.74 0.99 -17.90
CA ILE A 477 5.18 1.39 -16.58
C ILE A 477 4.14 0.96 -15.54
N SER A 478 4.62 0.37 -14.45
CA SER A 478 3.83 0.03 -13.27
C SER A 478 4.12 1.07 -12.21
N ILE A 479 3.08 1.66 -11.61
CA ILE A 479 3.20 2.79 -10.69
C ILE A 479 2.37 2.48 -9.44
N ALA A 480 2.93 2.77 -8.27
CA ALA A 480 2.16 2.93 -7.05
C ALA A 480 2.44 4.30 -6.41
N ALA A 481 1.43 4.85 -5.75
CA ALA A 481 1.55 6.08 -4.96
C ALA A 481 0.91 5.87 -3.59
N ARG A 482 1.62 6.29 -2.55
CA ARG A 482 1.23 6.20 -1.15
C ARG A 482 1.32 7.58 -0.51
N GLY A 483 0.29 7.98 0.23
CA GLY A 483 0.36 9.16 1.10
C GLY A 483 1.11 8.84 2.39
N GLU A 484 1.84 9.81 2.94
CA GLU A 484 2.42 9.69 4.30
C GLU A 484 1.53 10.33 5.38
N LYS A 485 0.34 10.79 5.00
CA LYS A 485 -0.71 11.32 5.89
C LYS A 485 -2.09 10.80 5.50
N LYS A 486 -3.03 10.90 6.44
CA LYS A 486 -4.42 10.50 6.23
C LYS A 486 -5.11 11.39 5.20
N SER A 487 -5.88 10.80 4.30
CA SER A 487 -6.61 11.50 3.24
C SER A 487 -7.86 10.73 2.81
N GLY A 488 -8.85 11.44 2.27
CA GLY A 488 -10.03 10.84 1.64
C GLY A 488 -9.82 10.54 0.15
N TYR A 489 -8.86 11.23 -0.48
CA TYR A 489 -8.29 10.85 -1.78
C TYR A 489 -6.80 11.19 -1.87
N LEU A 490 -6.10 10.45 -2.73
CA LEU A 490 -4.73 10.74 -3.18
C LEU A 490 -4.73 10.89 -4.71
N ALA A 491 -4.09 11.94 -5.21
CA ALA A 491 -3.95 12.22 -6.63
C ALA A 491 -2.48 12.44 -7.01
N ILE A 492 -2.07 11.86 -8.14
CA ILE A 492 -0.80 12.18 -8.80
C ILE A 492 -1.10 12.71 -10.22
N GLY A 493 -0.32 13.70 -10.66
CA GLY A 493 -0.49 14.35 -11.95
C GLY A 493 0.82 14.47 -12.72
N PHE A 494 0.79 14.20 -14.02
CA PHE A 494 1.92 14.39 -14.91
C PHE A 494 1.76 15.72 -15.65
N GLY A 495 2.67 16.66 -15.38
CA GLY A 495 2.57 18.06 -15.81
C GLY A 495 3.46 19.00 -14.99
N SER A 496 3.52 20.29 -15.37
CA SER A 496 4.29 21.32 -14.63
C SER A 496 3.48 22.01 -13.51
N GLY A 497 2.25 21.57 -13.26
CA GLY A 497 1.28 22.18 -12.35
C GLY A 497 -0.07 21.48 -12.49
N MET A 498 -1.11 21.99 -11.82
CA MET A 498 -2.47 21.42 -11.91
C MET A 498 -3.07 21.55 -13.32
N VAL A 499 -3.04 22.75 -13.90
CA VAL A 499 -3.59 23.03 -15.24
C VAL A 499 -2.66 22.49 -16.33
N ASN A 500 -3.24 21.89 -17.37
CA ASN A 500 -2.57 21.09 -18.40
C ASN A 500 -1.81 19.87 -17.84
N SER A 501 -2.40 19.18 -16.87
CA SER A 501 -1.88 17.90 -16.38
C SER A 501 -2.84 16.74 -16.64
N TYR A 502 -2.25 15.55 -16.78
CA TYR A 502 -2.98 14.28 -16.83
C TYR A 502 -2.85 13.60 -15.47
N THR A 503 -3.97 13.30 -14.82
CA THR A 503 -4.01 12.90 -13.41
C THR A 503 -4.66 11.54 -13.18
N TYR A 504 -4.24 10.89 -12.11
CA TYR A 504 -4.75 9.61 -11.60
C TYR A 504 -5.17 9.87 -10.17
N VAL A 505 -6.46 9.69 -9.88
CA VAL A 505 -7.04 10.00 -8.56
C VAL A 505 -7.64 8.74 -7.97
N ALA A 506 -7.27 8.46 -6.72
CA ALA A 506 -7.64 7.25 -6.01
C ALA A 506 -8.31 7.56 -4.67
N TRP A 507 -9.37 6.81 -4.37
CA TRP A 507 -10.21 6.99 -3.18
C TRP A 507 -10.89 5.68 -2.80
N ILE A 508 -11.44 5.62 -1.58
CA ILE A 508 -12.34 4.55 -1.14
C ILE A 508 -13.77 5.06 -1.26
N GLY A 509 -14.66 4.30 -1.90
CA GLY A 509 -16.07 4.64 -1.98
C GLY A 509 -16.84 4.36 -0.68
N ASN A 510 -18.09 4.84 -0.61
CA ASN A 510 -18.99 4.60 0.53
C ASN A 510 -19.34 3.11 0.73
N ASP A 511 -19.09 2.28 -0.27
CA ASP A 511 -19.18 0.82 -0.29
C ASP A 511 -17.90 0.11 0.19
N GLY A 512 -16.88 0.86 0.62
CA GLY A 512 -15.56 0.33 1.00
C GLY A 512 -14.67 -0.06 -0.19
N VAL A 513 -15.15 0.08 -1.44
CA VAL A 513 -14.41 -0.35 -2.62
C VAL A 513 -13.45 0.75 -3.07
N GLY A 514 -12.15 0.43 -3.08
CA GLY A 514 -11.11 1.29 -3.61
C GLY A 514 -11.23 1.47 -5.13
N ARG A 515 -11.12 2.71 -5.59
CA ARG A 515 -11.25 3.12 -7.00
C ARG A 515 -10.07 3.97 -7.42
N VAL A 516 -9.69 3.86 -8.68
CA VAL A 516 -8.77 4.79 -9.36
C VAL A 516 -9.43 5.20 -10.68
N LYS A 517 -9.53 6.50 -10.96
CA LYS A 517 -9.95 7.04 -12.27
C LYS A 517 -8.90 8.01 -12.81
N THR A 518 -8.84 8.14 -14.13
CA THR A 518 -7.98 9.10 -14.83
C THR A 518 -8.76 10.34 -15.26
N TYR A 519 -8.11 11.51 -15.20
CA TYR A 519 -8.68 12.79 -15.60
C TYR A 519 -7.65 13.66 -16.34
N TRP A 520 -8.14 14.59 -17.16
CA TRP A 520 -7.37 15.71 -17.69
C TRP A 520 -7.86 17.00 -17.02
N ILE A 521 -6.92 17.87 -16.63
CA ILE A 521 -7.24 19.12 -15.96
C ILE A 521 -6.82 20.32 -16.83
N ASP A 522 -7.79 21.18 -17.19
CA ASP A 522 -7.56 22.45 -17.88
C ASP A 522 -8.00 23.70 -17.09
N GLY A 523 -8.74 23.52 -15.99
CA GLY A 523 -9.12 24.59 -15.06
C GLY A 523 -8.65 24.37 -13.62
N LYS A 524 -8.99 25.30 -12.73
CA LYS A 524 -8.75 25.19 -11.27
C LYS A 524 -10.00 24.84 -10.46
N SER A 525 -11.20 25.04 -11.02
CA SER A 525 -12.49 24.63 -10.44
C SER A 525 -12.86 23.22 -10.89
N ALA A 526 -13.84 22.60 -10.23
CA ALA A 526 -14.32 21.25 -10.55
C ALA A 526 -14.76 21.09 -12.02
N ALA A 527 -15.32 22.15 -12.63
CA ALA A 527 -15.73 22.17 -14.04
C ALA A 527 -14.57 22.07 -15.05
N GLY A 528 -13.31 22.23 -14.61
CA GLY A 528 -12.10 22.07 -15.42
C GLY A 528 -11.43 20.69 -15.28
N ILE A 529 -12.15 19.69 -14.75
CA ILE A 529 -11.67 18.33 -14.50
C ILE A 529 -12.47 17.35 -15.35
N HIS A 530 -11.86 16.85 -16.43
CA HIS A 530 -12.54 16.03 -17.44
C HIS A 530 -12.13 14.56 -17.31
N PRO A 531 -13.05 13.60 -17.16
CA PRO A 531 -12.70 12.18 -17.08
C PRO A 531 -12.13 11.67 -18.40
N THR A 532 -11.09 10.84 -18.34
CA THR A 532 -10.39 10.30 -19.52
C THR A 532 -10.48 8.77 -19.60
N SER A 533 -10.14 8.23 -20.78
CA SER A 533 -10.39 6.83 -21.18
C SER A 533 -9.10 6.04 -21.47
N GLU A 534 -8.11 6.14 -20.58
CA GLU A 534 -6.85 5.39 -20.72
C GLU A 534 -6.98 3.94 -20.24
N ASN A 535 -6.37 3.01 -20.99
CA ASN A 535 -6.33 1.60 -20.65
C ASN A 535 -5.31 1.32 -19.53
N ILE A 536 -5.76 1.45 -18.28
CA ILE A 536 -5.02 1.07 -17.08
C ILE A 536 -5.41 -0.34 -16.63
N THR A 537 -4.42 -1.14 -16.22
CA THR A 537 -4.59 -2.53 -15.77
C THR A 537 -3.99 -2.74 -14.38
N PHE A 538 -4.34 -3.86 -13.72
CA PHE A 538 -3.89 -4.19 -12.36
C PHE A 538 -4.15 -3.07 -11.34
N VAL A 539 -5.33 -2.44 -11.45
CA VAL A 539 -5.76 -1.34 -10.59
C VAL A 539 -6.06 -1.87 -9.18
N ARG A 540 -5.36 -1.33 -8.18
CA ARG A 540 -5.63 -1.57 -6.75
C ARG A 540 -5.68 -0.24 -6.02
N CYS A 541 -6.53 -0.13 -5.00
CA CYS A 541 -6.56 1.00 -4.08
C CYS A 541 -6.98 0.51 -2.70
N LYS A 542 -6.20 0.82 -1.67
CA LYS A 542 -6.44 0.45 -0.27
C LYS A 542 -6.20 1.64 0.65
N SER A 543 -6.88 1.64 1.80
CA SER A 543 -6.67 2.63 2.86
C SER A 543 -6.33 1.93 4.16
N GLU A 544 -5.11 2.13 4.65
CA GLU A 544 -4.60 1.53 5.89
C GLU A 544 -4.46 2.65 6.93
N ASN A 545 -5.17 2.56 8.06
CA ASN A 545 -5.23 3.61 9.09
C ASN A 545 -5.69 5.00 8.59
N GLY A 546 -6.28 5.08 7.38
CA GLY A 546 -6.67 6.32 6.70
C GLY A 546 -5.62 6.84 5.69
N ILE A 547 -4.48 6.17 5.55
CA ILE A 547 -3.48 6.44 4.49
C ILE A 547 -3.89 5.70 3.23
N ILE A 548 -4.13 6.44 2.14
CA ILE A 548 -4.43 5.87 0.83
C ILE A 548 -3.14 5.43 0.13
N THR A 549 -3.16 4.21 -0.39
CA THR A 549 -2.17 3.63 -1.30
C THR A 549 -2.90 3.09 -2.52
N PHE A 550 -2.44 3.44 -3.72
CA PHE A 550 -3.00 2.89 -4.96
C PHE A 550 -1.93 2.51 -5.97
N GLU A 551 -2.28 1.56 -6.83
CA GLU A 551 -1.39 0.90 -7.78
C GLU A 551 -2.10 0.73 -9.12
N PHE A 552 -1.35 0.85 -10.22
CA PHE A 552 -1.84 0.58 -11.57
C PHE A 552 -0.68 0.33 -12.55
N THR A 553 -0.97 -0.29 -13.68
CA THR A 553 -0.06 -0.43 -14.83
C THR A 553 -0.65 0.31 -16.02
N ARG A 554 0.18 1.04 -16.76
CA ARG A 554 -0.22 1.74 -18.00
C ARG A 554 0.83 1.58 -19.11
N PRO A 555 0.45 1.63 -20.40
CA PRO A 555 1.44 1.68 -21.49
C PRO A 555 2.26 2.98 -21.42
N LEU A 556 3.51 2.95 -21.90
CA LEU A 556 4.35 4.15 -22.05
C LEU A 556 3.77 5.11 -23.11
N LYS A 557 3.22 4.52 -24.18
CA LYS A 557 2.54 5.22 -25.30
C LYS A 557 1.07 4.75 -25.34
N PRO A 558 0.09 5.55 -24.87
CA PRO A 558 -1.31 5.16 -24.93
C PRO A 558 -1.83 5.14 -26.38
N SER A 559 -2.61 4.11 -26.73
CA SER A 559 -3.27 4.00 -28.04
C SER A 559 -4.37 5.05 -28.18
N CYS A 560 -4.12 6.11 -28.94
CA CYS A 560 -5.00 7.28 -29.01
C CYS A 560 -5.13 7.81 -30.45
N SER A 561 -6.34 8.24 -30.83
CA SER A 561 -6.66 8.79 -32.15
C SER A 561 -7.08 10.26 -32.02
N GLY A 562 -6.10 11.15 -31.80
CA GLY A 562 -6.33 12.60 -31.67
C GLY A 562 -7.01 13.06 -30.37
N LYS A 563 -7.24 12.15 -29.41
CA LYS A 563 -7.78 12.49 -28.09
C LYS A 563 -6.71 13.11 -27.16
N VAL A 564 -7.17 13.63 -26.02
CA VAL A 564 -6.35 14.25 -24.97
C VAL A 564 -5.32 13.28 -24.36
N GLU A 565 -5.63 11.98 -24.30
CA GLU A 565 -4.71 10.92 -23.87
C GLU A 565 -3.39 10.90 -24.67
N CYS A 566 -3.37 11.42 -25.91
CA CYS A 566 -2.14 11.56 -26.70
C CYS A 566 -1.11 12.54 -26.08
N LYS A 567 -1.53 13.39 -25.13
CA LYS A 567 -0.63 14.27 -24.37
C LYS A 567 0.11 13.54 -23.23
N ASN A 568 -0.34 12.33 -22.88
CA ASN A 568 0.15 11.53 -21.74
C ASN A 568 1.20 10.47 -22.17
N ILE A 569 2.04 10.79 -23.15
CA ILE A 569 3.14 9.90 -23.57
C ILE A 569 4.30 10.03 -22.57
N ILE A 570 4.80 8.91 -22.06
CA ILE A 570 6.01 8.86 -21.23
C ILE A 570 7.16 8.31 -22.05
N ASP A 571 8.22 9.11 -22.19
CA ASP A 571 9.54 8.65 -22.63
C ASP A 571 10.42 8.46 -21.38
N PRO A 572 10.82 7.22 -21.02
CA PRO A 572 11.65 6.94 -19.84
C PRO A 572 13.02 7.63 -19.84
N THR A 573 13.52 8.09 -20.99
CA THR A 573 14.79 8.85 -21.10
C THR A 573 14.63 10.30 -20.69
N THR A 574 13.40 10.82 -20.64
CA THR A 574 13.10 12.21 -20.26
C THR A 574 12.70 12.30 -18.78
N PRO A 575 13.04 13.37 -18.05
CA PRO A 575 12.57 13.57 -16.68
C PRO A 575 11.06 13.83 -16.66
N LEU A 576 10.29 12.88 -16.12
CA LEU A 576 8.84 13.01 -15.96
C LEU A 576 8.54 14.06 -14.90
N LYS A 577 7.76 15.10 -15.24
CA LYS A 577 7.29 16.07 -14.25
C LYS A 577 6.07 15.54 -13.51
N VAL A 578 6.17 15.39 -12.19
CA VAL A 578 5.11 14.90 -11.31
C VAL A 578 4.71 16.00 -10.32
N VAL A 579 3.39 16.17 -10.16
CA VAL A 579 2.73 16.94 -9.10
C VAL A 579 1.81 16.00 -8.31
N TRP A 580 1.43 16.37 -7.09
CA TRP A 580 0.55 15.54 -6.25
C TRP A 580 -0.45 16.39 -5.45
N ALA A 581 -1.58 15.79 -5.08
CA ALA A 581 -2.61 16.41 -4.25
C ALA A 581 -3.30 15.39 -3.33
N MET A 582 -3.81 15.86 -2.19
CA MET A 582 -4.65 15.11 -1.26
C MET A 582 -5.81 16.00 -0.78
N GLY A 583 -6.97 15.39 -0.54
CA GLY A 583 -8.14 16.10 0.00
C GLY A 583 -9.05 15.20 0.83
N ALA A 584 -10.14 15.78 1.32
CA ALA A 584 -11.03 15.13 2.29
C ALA A 584 -12.10 14.22 1.65
N SER A 585 -12.50 14.46 0.39
CA SER A 585 -13.45 13.61 -0.32
C SER A 585 -13.30 13.72 -1.84
N TRP A 586 -13.46 12.59 -2.54
CA TRP A 586 -13.56 12.53 -4.00
C TRP A 586 -14.67 11.55 -4.37
N SER A 587 -15.81 12.08 -4.76
CA SER A 587 -16.98 11.30 -5.19
C SER A 587 -16.94 11.06 -6.70
N GLY A 588 -17.28 9.84 -7.14
CA GLY A 588 -17.06 9.39 -8.51
C GLY A 588 -18.09 9.86 -9.53
N ASP A 589 -19.17 10.51 -9.08
CA ASP A 589 -20.44 10.65 -9.80
C ASP A 589 -20.82 12.12 -10.04
N ASP A 590 -20.65 12.99 -9.04
CA ASP A 590 -20.65 14.46 -9.17
C ASP A 590 -19.37 15.04 -8.55
N LEU A 591 -18.66 15.88 -9.31
CA LEU A 591 -17.51 16.67 -8.84
C LEU A 591 -17.97 18.11 -8.55
N THR A 592 -17.71 18.58 -7.35
CA THR A 592 -18.02 19.95 -6.91
C THR A 592 -16.78 20.61 -6.31
N ASP A 593 -16.77 21.93 -6.15
CA ASP A 593 -15.65 22.63 -5.51
C ASP A 593 -15.49 22.26 -4.02
N ASN A 594 -16.42 21.49 -3.42
CA ASN A 594 -16.25 20.87 -2.09
C ASN A 594 -15.25 19.69 -2.10
N ASN A 595 -14.93 19.14 -3.28
CA ASN A 595 -13.95 18.05 -3.45
C ASN A 595 -12.51 18.57 -3.57
N MET A 596 -12.27 19.84 -3.26
CA MET A 596 -10.96 20.48 -3.43
C MET A 596 -9.89 19.86 -2.51
N HIS A 597 -8.64 19.92 -2.96
CA HIS A 597 -7.48 19.45 -2.21
C HIS A 597 -7.23 20.32 -0.97
N SER A 598 -6.83 19.69 0.13
CA SER A 598 -6.38 20.36 1.36
C SER A 598 -4.85 20.39 1.49
N VAL A 599 -4.13 19.55 0.72
CA VAL A 599 -2.66 19.53 0.68
C VAL A 599 -2.20 19.24 -0.76
N THR A 600 -1.17 19.94 -1.23
CA THR A 600 -0.64 19.82 -2.61
C THR A 600 0.87 19.98 -2.65
N SER A 601 1.49 19.46 -3.71
CA SER A 601 2.88 19.75 -4.06
C SER A 601 3.10 21.25 -4.29
N SER A 602 4.09 21.84 -3.62
CA SER A 602 4.48 23.25 -3.79
C SER A 602 5.07 23.55 -5.18
N ARG A 603 5.66 22.55 -5.83
CA ARG A 603 6.27 22.64 -7.18
C ARG A 603 6.20 21.28 -7.92
N PRO A 604 6.35 21.26 -9.26
CA PRO A 604 6.59 20.03 -10.01
C PRO A 604 7.97 19.43 -9.72
N ILE A 605 8.02 18.10 -9.66
CA ILE A 605 9.21 17.30 -9.35
C ILE A 605 9.64 16.54 -10.61
N ARG A 606 10.92 16.57 -10.95
CA ARG A 606 11.45 15.90 -12.15
C ARG A 606 11.96 14.50 -11.78
N VAL A 607 11.16 13.48 -12.07
CA VAL A 607 11.48 12.07 -11.81
C VAL A 607 12.24 11.48 -13.00
N LEU A 608 13.48 11.03 -12.78
CA LEU A 608 14.31 10.36 -13.77
C LEU A 608 14.04 8.85 -13.70
N LEU A 609 13.07 8.39 -14.49
CA LEU A 609 12.51 7.03 -14.40
C LEU A 609 13.55 5.91 -14.57
N LEU A 610 14.55 6.10 -15.43
CA LEU A 610 15.65 5.14 -15.62
C LEU A 610 16.74 5.16 -14.53
N ARG A 611 16.78 6.21 -13.69
CA ARG A 611 17.84 6.43 -12.69
C ARG A 611 17.40 6.11 -11.25
N GLY A 612 16.11 5.96 -11.00
CA GLY A 612 15.57 5.75 -9.64
C GLY A 612 15.67 6.99 -8.74
N SER A 613 15.71 8.19 -9.33
CA SER A 613 15.96 9.45 -8.62
C SER A 613 15.03 10.56 -9.08
N ALA A 614 14.75 11.56 -8.24
CA ALA A 614 14.07 12.78 -8.65
C ALA A 614 14.77 14.05 -8.16
N GLU A 615 14.54 15.14 -8.88
CA GLU A 615 15.12 16.46 -8.62
C GLU A 615 14.03 17.54 -8.59
N ALA A 616 14.05 18.40 -7.58
CA ALA A 616 13.13 19.53 -7.45
C ALA A 616 13.40 20.59 -8.52
N GLU A 617 12.36 21.15 -9.15
CA GLU A 617 12.54 22.24 -10.12
C GLU A 617 12.96 23.55 -9.40
N GLN A 618 14.15 24.05 -9.73
CA GLN A 618 14.72 25.26 -9.10
C GLN A 618 13.94 26.51 -9.52
N ASP A 619 13.55 27.34 -8.55
CA ASP A 619 12.88 28.62 -8.82
C ASP A 619 13.87 29.79 -8.85
N LEU A 620 14.14 30.31 -10.06
CA LEU A 620 14.99 31.47 -10.28
C LEU A 620 14.25 32.83 -10.12
N ARG A 621 12.94 32.83 -9.80
CA ARG A 621 12.16 34.07 -9.61
C ARG A 621 12.79 35.06 -8.61
N PRO A 622 13.27 34.65 -7.41
CA PRO A 622 13.82 35.60 -6.45
C PRO A 622 15.07 36.33 -6.97
N VAL A 623 15.99 35.61 -7.63
CA VAL A 623 17.25 36.19 -8.13
C VAL A 623 17.00 37.11 -9.33
N LEU A 624 16.07 36.75 -10.22
CA LEU A 624 15.71 37.62 -11.35
C LEU A 624 14.95 38.88 -10.90
N ALA A 625 14.17 38.81 -9.81
CA ALA A 625 13.55 39.98 -9.19
C ALA A 625 14.61 40.94 -8.59
N VAL A 626 15.63 40.42 -7.90
CA VAL A 626 16.75 41.23 -7.39
C VAL A 626 17.52 41.91 -8.53
N HIS A 627 17.80 41.18 -9.62
CA HIS A 627 18.39 41.77 -10.83
C HIS A 627 17.55 42.94 -11.37
N GLY A 628 16.24 42.75 -11.55
CA GLY A 628 15.32 43.78 -12.05
C GLY A 628 15.29 45.03 -11.17
N PHE A 629 15.22 44.86 -9.84
CA PHE A 629 15.27 45.97 -8.88
C PHE A 629 16.58 46.77 -8.98
N MET A 630 17.73 46.09 -9.07
CA MET A 630 19.02 46.75 -9.21
C MET A 630 19.16 47.51 -10.53
N MET A 631 18.65 46.95 -11.64
CA MET A 631 18.60 47.66 -12.92
C MET A 631 17.74 48.93 -12.85
N PHE A 632 16.59 48.88 -12.16
CA PHE A 632 15.71 50.04 -11.97
C PHE A 632 16.39 51.13 -11.13
N VAL A 633 17.07 50.79 -10.02
CA VAL A 633 17.82 51.76 -9.21
C VAL A 633 18.94 52.43 -10.02
N ALA A 634 19.68 51.68 -10.83
CA ALA A 634 20.72 52.23 -11.69
C ALA A 634 20.16 53.14 -12.80
N TRP A 635 19.30 52.58 -13.67
CA TRP A 635 18.85 53.24 -14.92
C TRP A 635 17.64 54.14 -14.76
N GLY A 636 16.78 53.89 -13.77
CA GLY A 636 15.58 54.68 -13.49
C GLY A 636 15.78 55.82 -12.49
N ILE A 637 16.84 55.78 -11.67
CA ILE A 637 17.09 56.75 -10.59
C ILE A 637 18.48 57.37 -10.67
N LEU A 638 19.55 56.58 -10.47
CA LEU A 638 20.91 57.12 -10.24
C LEU A 638 21.54 57.77 -11.47
N LEU A 639 21.57 57.06 -12.61
CA LEU A 639 22.18 57.58 -13.84
C LEU A 639 21.43 58.81 -14.40
N PRO A 640 20.06 58.83 -14.46
CA PRO A 640 19.30 60.04 -14.78
C PRO A 640 19.51 61.17 -13.75
N GLY A 641 19.50 60.87 -12.46
CA GLY A 641 19.69 61.84 -11.39
C GLY A 641 21.03 62.57 -11.48
N GLY A 642 22.12 61.85 -11.80
CA GLY A 642 23.42 62.47 -12.05
C GLY A 642 23.42 63.38 -13.29
N ILE A 643 22.69 63.06 -14.35
CA ILE A 643 22.55 63.92 -15.53
C ILE A 643 21.73 65.17 -15.19
N MET A 644 20.67 65.04 -14.39
CA MET A 644 19.89 66.17 -13.89
C MET A 644 20.73 67.09 -12.99
N ALA A 645 21.58 66.53 -12.12
CA ALA A 645 22.52 67.30 -11.29
C ALA A 645 23.46 68.16 -12.15
N ALA A 646 24.08 67.58 -13.18
CA ALA A 646 24.97 68.30 -14.09
C ALA A 646 24.29 69.36 -14.96
N ARG A 647 22.96 69.30 -15.11
CA ARG A 647 22.16 70.30 -15.85
C ARG A 647 21.68 71.43 -14.96
N TYR A 648 21.06 71.10 -13.81
CA TYR A 648 20.26 72.05 -13.02
C TYR A 648 20.92 72.52 -11.72
N LEU A 649 21.88 71.78 -11.15
CA LEU A 649 22.49 72.15 -9.85
C LEU A 649 23.74 73.04 -9.98
N LYS A 650 23.99 73.62 -11.15
CA LYS A 650 25.16 74.49 -11.43
C LYS A 650 25.23 75.77 -10.58
N SER A 651 24.17 76.10 -9.84
CA SER A 651 24.12 77.22 -8.89
C SER A 651 24.71 76.90 -7.50
N LEU A 652 25.08 75.64 -7.23
CA LEU A 652 25.82 75.29 -6.03
C LEU A 652 27.23 75.93 -6.07
N LYS A 653 27.69 76.48 -4.95
CA LYS A 653 29.03 77.10 -4.85
C LYS A 653 30.12 76.04 -5.06
N GLY A 654 31.09 76.35 -5.94
CA GLY A 654 32.19 75.45 -6.29
C GLY A 654 31.76 74.24 -7.13
N ASP A 655 32.60 73.21 -7.18
CA ASP A 655 32.38 72.01 -8.00
C ASP A 655 31.33 71.02 -7.45
N GLY A 656 30.44 71.46 -6.55
CA GLY A 656 29.45 70.59 -5.91
C GLY A 656 28.54 69.85 -6.90
N TRP A 657 28.11 70.51 -7.97
CA TRP A 657 27.32 69.88 -9.05
C TRP A 657 28.09 68.76 -9.77
N TYR A 658 29.41 68.93 -9.94
CA TYR A 658 30.28 67.99 -10.62
C TYR A 658 30.57 66.79 -9.74
N GLN A 659 30.80 67.01 -8.43
CA GLN A 659 30.91 65.93 -7.44
C GLN A 659 29.63 65.09 -7.39
N ILE A 660 28.44 65.72 -7.25
CA ILE A 660 27.15 65.02 -7.23
C ILE A 660 26.94 64.21 -8.52
N HIS A 661 27.22 64.79 -9.69
CA HIS A 661 27.17 64.07 -10.96
C HIS A 661 28.08 62.83 -10.94
N VAL A 662 29.36 63.00 -10.61
CA VAL A 662 30.37 61.94 -10.62
C VAL A 662 30.02 60.80 -9.64
N TYR A 663 29.60 61.12 -8.42
CA TYR A 663 29.21 60.10 -7.44
C TYR A 663 27.96 59.32 -7.87
N LEU A 664 26.95 59.99 -8.46
CA LEU A 664 25.74 59.31 -8.95
C LEU A 664 26.03 58.44 -10.18
N GLN A 665 26.90 58.87 -11.10
CA GLN A 665 27.32 58.03 -12.23
C GLN A 665 28.10 56.79 -11.76
N TYR A 666 29.10 56.94 -10.88
CA TYR A 666 29.85 55.77 -10.38
C TYR A 666 28.99 54.81 -9.56
N SER A 667 28.09 55.33 -8.70
CA SER A 667 27.15 54.49 -7.93
C SER A 667 26.18 53.73 -8.84
N GLY A 668 25.63 54.39 -9.87
CA GLY A 668 24.76 53.76 -10.85
C GLY A 668 25.47 52.67 -11.66
N ILE A 669 26.71 52.92 -12.09
CA ILE A 669 27.52 51.93 -12.80
C ILE A 669 27.88 50.73 -11.91
N ALA A 670 28.20 50.96 -10.63
CA ALA A 670 28.52 49.89 -9.69
C ALA A 670 27.30 48.96 -9.43
N ILE A 671 26.11 49.53 -9.19
CA ILE A 671 24.88 48.75 -8.98
C ILE A 671 24.47 48.01 -10.26
N MET A 672 24.61 48.64 -11.43
CA MET A 672 24.41 47.97 -12.72
C MET A 672 25.36 46.77 -12.87
N PHE A 673 26.66 46.94 -12.63
CA PHE A 673 27.63 45.86 -12.79
C PHE A 673 27.35 44.69 -11.82
N LEU A 674 27.06 44.99 -10.56
CA LEU A 674 26.72 43.98 -9.55
C LEU A 674 25.43 43.23 -9.90
N GLY A 675 24.39 43.93 -10.39
CA GLY A 675 23.15 43.31 -10.83
C GLY A 675 23.31 42.39 -12.06
N VAL A 676 24.22 42.72 -12.99
CA VAL A 676 24.59 41.83 -14.10
C VAL A 676 25.34 40.59 -13.60
N LEU A 677 26.28 40.76 -12.65
CA LEU A 677 27.02 39.64 -12.06
C LEU A 677 26.10 38.64 -11.34
N PHE A 678 25.15 39.10 -10.52
CA PHE A 678 24.20 38.22 -9.84
C PHE A 678 23.37 37.37 -10.83
N ALA A 679 22.87 37.98 -11.91
CA ALA A 679 22.13 37.25 -12.93
C ALA A 679 23.01 36.24 -13.69
N ALA A 680 24.24 36.61 -14.05
CA ALA A 680 25.16 35.74 -14.79
C ALA A 680 25.65 34.54 -13.96
N ALA A 681 25.85 34.73 -12.65
CA ALA A 681 26.25 33.68 -11.73
C ALA A 681 25.16 32.60 -11.57
N GLU A 682 23.92 33.01 -11.28
CA GLU A 682 22.81 32.08 -11.06
C GLU A 682 22.37 31.36 -12.34
N LEU A 683 22.38 32.05 -13.48
CA LEU A 683 22.10 31.45 -14.79
C LEU A 683 23.24 30.53 -15.30
N ARG A 684 24.35 30.41 -14.54
CA ARG A 684 25.55 29.61 -14.87
C ARG A 684 26.11 29.90 -16.27
N GLY A 685 25.96 31.13 -16.76
CA GLY A 685 26.36 31.53 -18.11
C GLY A 685 25.72 32.84 -18.58
N PHE A 686 26.27 33.39 -19.65
CA PHE A 686 25.85 34.69 -20.21
C PHE A 686 25.42 34.54 -21.68
N PHE A 687 24.12 34.48 -21.93
CA PHE A 687 23.55 34.12 -23.25
C PHE A 687 22.87 35.31 -23.94
N VAL A 688 23.44 35.79 -25.04
CA VAL A 688 22.97 36.99 -25.78
C VAL A 688 21.85 36.65 -26.80
N SER A 689 20.85 35.90 -26.36
CA SER A 689 19.70 35.49 -27.19
C SER A 689 18.58 36.53 -27.21
N SER A 690 18.09 36.92 -26.03
CA SER A 690 16.95 37.81 -25.83
C SER A 690 17.23 39.26 -26.24
N ALA A 691 16.19 39.97 -26.71
CA ALA A 691 16.26 41.40 -27.01
C ALA A 691 16.68 42.24 -25.79
N HIS A 692 16.20 41.87 -24.60
CA HIS A 692 16.60 42.49 -23.33
C HIS A 692 18.11 42.43 -23.11
N VAL A 693 18.74 41.26 -23.30
CA VAL A 693 20.19 41.11 -23.12
C VAL A 693 20.96 41.92 -24.16
N LYS A 694 20.48 41.99 -25.41
CA LYS A 694 21.09 42.80 -26.47
C LYS A 694 21.08 44.30 -26.15
N PHE A 695 19.96 44.85 -25.70
CA PHE A 695 19.89 46.24 -25.26
C PHE A 695 20.65 46.49 -23.95
N GLY A 696 20.60 45.55 -23.00
CA GLY A 696 21.34 45.63 -21.72
C GLY A 696 22.86 45.66 -21.92
N VAL A 697 23.41 44.83 -22.81
CA VAL A 697 24.83 44.84 -23.18
C VAL A 697 25.22 46.17 -23.83
N LEU A 698 24.39 46.69 -24.76
CA LEU A 698 24.65 47.99 -25.38
C LEU A 698 24.61 49.15 -24.36
N ALA A 699 23.65 49.13 -23.43
CA ALA A 699 23.56 50.11 -22.35
C ALA A 699 24.78 50.05 -21.41
N LEU A 700 25.19 48.85 -21.00
CA LEU A 700 26.38 48.59 -20.18
C LEU A 700 27.66 49.11 -20.85
N LEU A 701 27.87 48.81 -22.13
CA LEU A 701 29.01 49.30 -22.90
C LEU A 701 29.03 50.83 -22.98
N LEU A 702 27.90 51.45 -23.35
CA LEU A 702 27.79 52.92 -23.45
C LEU A 702 28.02 53.62 -22.09
N ALA A 703 27.58 53.02 -20.98
CA ALA A 703 27.78 53.54 -19.64
C ALA A 703 29.24 53.42 -19.17
N VAL A 704 29.88 52.25 -19.32
CA VAL A 704 31.29 52.04 -18.94
C VAL A 704 32.25 52.90 -19.78
N LEU A 705 31.87 53.22 -21.03
CA LEU A 705 32.62 54.16 -21.86
C LEU A 705 32.53 55.63 -21.37
N GLN A 706 31.55 56.03 -20.55
CA GLN A 706 31.46 57.41 -20.06
C GLN A 706 32.60 57.79 -19.09
N PRO A 707 32.91 57.05 -18.00
CA PRO A 707 34.07 57.34 -17.16
C PRO A 707 35.40 57.26 -17.91
N LEU A 708 35.53 56.33 -18.86
CA LEU A 708 36.74 56.20 -19.70
C LEU A 708 36.92 57.43 -20.59
N ASN A 709 35.86 57.90 -21.25
CA ASN A 709 35.86 59.16 -21.99
C ASN A 709 36.15 60.37 -21.08
N ALA A 710 35.62 60.38 -19.86
CA ALA A 710 35.86 61.44 -18.88
C ALA A 710 37.31 61.53 -18.40
N LYS A 711 38.10 60.44 -18.45
CA LYS A 711 39.55 60.47 -18.18
C LYS A 711 40.32 61.27 -19.25
N PHE A 712 39.81 61.36 -20.47
CA PHE A 712 40.41 62.12 -21.58
C PHE A 712 39.85 63.56 -21.72
N ARG A 713 39.05 64.02 -20.75
CA ARG A 713 38.49 65.37 -20.70
C ARG A 713 39.60 66.44 -20.76
N PRO A 714 39.67 67.26 -21.82
CA PRO A 714 40.66 68.35 -21.89
C PRO A 714 40.44 69.38 -20.78
N SER A 715 41.50 70.06 -20.35
CA SER A 715 41.46 71.11 -19.33
C SER A 715 40.37 72.16 -19.60
N LYS A 716 39.84 72.78 -18.54
CA LYS A 716 39.03 74.01 -18.68
C LYS A 716 39.97 75.11 -19.21
N PRO A 717 39.55 75.94 -20.20
CA PRO A 717 40.26 77.19 -20.51
C PRO A 717 40.31 78.11 -19.29
N ALA A 718 41.25 79.07 -19.29
CA ALA A 718 41.20 80.18 -18.34
C ALA A 718 39.94 81.04 -18.59
N ASN A 719 39.62 81.93 -17.66
CA ASN A 719 38.55 82.92 -17.88
C ASN A 719 38.95 83.80 -19.09
N GLY A 720 37.99 84.15 -19.96
CA GLY A 720 38.24 84.86 -21.22
C GLY A 720 38.77 84.02 -22.41
N GLU A 721 39.33 82.83 -22.20
CA GLU A 721 39.90 82.03 -23.30
C GLU A 721 38.87 81.20 -24.09
N VAL A 722 38.95 81.26 -25.43
CA VAL A 722 38.10 80.46 -26.33
C VAL A 722 38.39 78.96 -26.16
N PRO A 723 37.38 78.10 -25.88
CA PRO A 723 37.60 76.69 -25.64
C PRO A 723 38.16 75.96 -26.88
N SER A 724 39.17 75.11 -26.67
CA SER A 724 39.82 74.39 -27.76
C SER A 724 38.85 73.48 -28.53
N ARG A 725 39.10 73.28 -29.84
CA ARG A 725 38.29 72.39 -30.70
C ARG A 725 38.15 70.98 -30.12
N ASN A 726 39.19 70.48 -29.44
CA ASN A 726 39.18 69.18 -28.79
C ASN A 726 38.26 69.15 -27.55
N ARG A 727 38.21 70.25 -26.78
CA ARG A 727 37.28 70.38 -25.64
C ARG A 727 35.82 70.43 -26.11
N ILE A 728 35.53 71.22 -27.13
CA ILE A 728 34.18 71.32 -27.73
C ILE A 728 33.73 69.95 -28.27
N LEU A 729 34.59 69.27 -29.03
CA LEU A 729 34.30 67.93 -29.56
C LEU A 729 34.06 66.90 -28.45
N TRP A 730 34.87 66.92 -27.39
CA TRP A 730 34.68 66.05 -26.22
C TRP A 730 33.33 66.30 -25.52
N GLU A 731 32.92 67.57 -25.34
CA GLU A 731 31.64 67.90 -24.71
C GLU A 731 30.44 67.42 -25.54
N TYR A 732 30.46 67.61 -26.86
CA TYR A 732 29.42 67.05 -27.74
C TYR A 732 29.39 65.52 -27.69
N LEU A 733 30.53 64.84 -27.79
CA LEU A 733 30.60 63.37 -27.74
C LEU A 733 30.08 62.82 -26.41
N HIS A 734 30.49 63.41 -25.28
CA HIS A 734 30.05 63.01 -23.95
C HIS A 734 28.53 63.23 -23.74
N VAL A 735 28.00 64.40 -24.12
CA VAL A 735 26.57 64.71 -23.95
C VAL A 735 25.68 63.85 -24.87
N ILE A 736 26.10 63.61 -26.11
CA ILE A 736 25.34 62.77 -27.06
C ILE A 736 25.35 61.32 -26.59
N THR A 737 26.53 60.72 -26.39
CA THR A 737 26.63 59.29 -26.02
C THR A 737 26.05 58.99 -24.64
N GLY A 738 26.19 59.91 -23.67
CA GLY A 738 25.54 59.80 -22.36
C GLY A 738 24.00 59.83 -22.43
N ARG A 739 23.42 60.67 -23.30
CA ARG A 739 21.96 60.68 -23.55
C ARG A 739 21.50 59.41 -24.28
N SER A 740 22.26 58.95 -25.28
CA SER A 740 21.98 57.68 -25.96
C SER A 740 21.99 56.49 -25.00
N ALA A 741 22.91 56.45 -24.04
CA ALA A 741 22.97 55.41 -23.01
C ALA A 741 21.66 55.30 -22.22
N ILE A 742 21.09 56.43 -21.76
CA ILE A 742 19.81 56.46 -21.03
C ILE A 742 18.65 55.93 -21.88
N VAL A 743 18.56 56.32 -23.16
CA VAL A 743 17.50 55.82 -24.06
C VAL A 743 17.59 54.30 -24.22
N VAL A 744 18.80 53.76 -24.44
CA VAL A 744 19.00 52.30 -24.54
C VAL A 744 18.72 51.60 -23.21
N GLY A 745 19.09 52.20 -22.08
CA GLY A 745 18.79 51.68 -20.74
C GLY A 745 17.30 51.59 -20.43
N ILE A 746 16.51 52.61 -20.80
CA ILE A 746 15.04 52.58 -20.65
C ILE A 746 14.42 51.48 -21.53
N VAL A 747 14.89 51.32 -22.77
CA VAL A 747 14.46 50.20 -23.64
C VAL A 747 14.86 48.84 -23.05
N ALA A 748 16.03 48.73 -22.40
CA ALA A 748 16.46 47.52 -21.71
C ALA A 748 15.55 47.18 -20.51
N LEU A 749 15.08 48.17 -19.75
CA LEU A 749 14.11 47.96 -18.65
C LEU A 749 12.77 47.40 -19.17
N PHE A 750 12.14 48.06 -20.15
CA PHE A 750 10.85 47.61 -20.70
C PHE A 750 10.93 46.25 -21.39
N THR A 751 12.00 45.98 -22.14
CA THR A 751 12.22 44.66 -22.74
C THR A 751 12.52 43.58 -21.69
N GLY A 752 13.12 43.96 -20.54
CA GLY A 752 13.31 43.08 -19.38
C GLY A 752 12.00 42.67 -18.74
N MET A 753 11.10 43.63 -18.46
CA MET A 753 9.75 43.36 -17.94
C MET A 753 8.97 42.39 -18.85
N LYS A 754 8.99 42.63 -20.16
CA LYS A 754 8.35 41.71 -21.12
C LYS A 754 9.01 40.32 -21.13
N HIS A 755 10.33 40.24 -20.98
CA HIS A 755 11.04 38.96 -20.92
C HIS A 755 10.73 38.16 -19.64
N LEU A 756 10.50 38.85 -18.51
CA LEU A 756 10.07 38.27 -17.24
C LEU A 756 8.65 37.69 -17.36
N GLY A 757 7.69 38.46 -17.90
CA GLY A 757 6.30 38.03 -18.09
C GLY A 757 6.19 36.78 -18.97
N HIS A 758 6.82 36.81 -20.15
CA HIS A 758 6.88 35.67 -21.08
C HIS A 758 7.51 34.39 -20.50
N ARG A 759 8.21 34.47 -19.36
CA ARG A 759 8.88 33.32 -18.71
C ARG A 759 8.07 32.72 -17.56
N TYR A 760 7.18 33.49 -16.94
CA TYR A 760 6.54 33.12 -15.66
C TYR A 760 5.02 33.32 -15.59
N ASP A 761 4.41 33.84 -16.65
CA ASP A 761 2.95 33.86 -16.88
C ASP A 761 2.15 34.40 -15.68
N SER A 762 2.56 35.59 -15.21
CA SER A 762 2.17 36.16 -13.92
C SER A 762 1.62 37.58 -14.05
N GLU A 763 0.37 37.76 -13.62
CA GLU A 763 -0.43 39.00 -13.70
C GLU A 763 0.31 40.24 -13.16
N ASN A 764 1.01 40.11 -12.03
CA ASN A 764 1.77 41.17 -11.36
C ASN A 764 2.82 41.88 -12.26
N VAL A 765 3.25 41.26 -13.37
CA VAL A 765 4.18 41.87 -14.32
C VAL A 765 3.54 43.03 -15.09
N GLU A 766 2.23 43.02 -15.32
CA GLU A 766 1.54 44.15 -15.95
C GLU A 766 1.49 45.35 -15.01
N GLU A 767 1.14 45.15 -13.74
CA GLU A 767 1.14 46.22 -12.71
C GLU A 767 2.50 46.90 -12.57
N LEU A 768 3.58 46.10 -12.48
CA LEU A 768 4.95 46.60 -12.42
C LEU A 768 5.36 47.35 -13.70
N THR A 769 4.84 46.93 -14.86
CA THR A 769 5.11 47.61 -16.14
C THR A 769 4.37 48.95 -16.22
N TRP A 770 3.13 49.04 -15.73
CA TRP A 770 2.39 50.29 -15.59
C TRP A 770 3.07 51.25 -14.61
N ALA A 771 3.54 50.76 -13.46
CA ALA A 771 4.30 51.56 -12.50
C ALA A 771 5.59 52.13 -13.13
N LEU A 772 6.30 51.35 -13.94
CA LEU A 772 7.48 51.81 -14.68
C LEU A 772 7.13 52.88 -15.73
N MET A 773 6.01 52.75 -16.45
CA MET A 773 5.54 53.79 -17.38
C MET A 773 5.22 55.11 -16.66
N LEU A 774 4.53 55.04 -15.51
CA LEU A 774 4.20 56.21 -14.70
C LEU A 774 5.45 56.89 -14.12
N TRP A 775 6.48 56.12 -13.74
CA TRP A 775 7.77 56.67 -13.31
C TRP A 775 8.52 57.37 -14.45
N VAL A 776 8.61 56.77 -15.63
CA VAL A 776 9.26 57.40 -16.79
C VAL A 776 8.52 58.67 -17.21
N LEU A 777 7.18 58.65 -17.18
CA LEU A 777 6.35 59.83 -17.46
C LEU A 777 6.56 60.95 -16.43
N SER A 778 6.62 60.64 -15.13
CA SER A 778 6.82 61.66 -14.09
C SER A 778 8.21 62.32 -14.20
N VAL A 779 9.26 61.54 -14.50
CA VAL A 779 10.61 62.08 -14.76
C VAL A 779 10.61 63.00 -16.00
N ILE A 780 9.91 62.64 -17.08
CA ILE A 780 9.76 63.50 -18.26
C ILE A 780 9.05 64.81 -17.91
N VAL A 781 7.95 64.75 -17.15
CA VAL A 781 7.20 65.95 -16.69
C VAL A 781 8.07 66.83 -15.79
N ILE A 782 8.86 66.25 -14.87
CA ILE A 782 9.80 66.99 -14.03
C ILE A 782 10.87 67.69 -14.89
N VAL A 783 11.45 67.01 -15.88
CA VAL A 783 12.41 67.61 -16.82
C VAL A 783 11.79 68.76 -17.62
N LEU A 784 10.58 68.58 -18.15
CA LEU A 784 9.86 69.65 -18.87
C LEU A 784 9.54 70.85 -17.96
N CYS A 785 9.15 70.62 -16.70
CA CYS A 785 8.91 71.67 -15.72
C CYS A 785 10.19 72.42 -15.32
N LEU A 786 11.34 71.75 -15.26
CA LEU A 786 12.64 72.37 -14.97
C LEU A 786 13.14 73.19 -16.17
N GLU A 787 13.02 72.67 -17.39
CA GLU A 787 13.33 73.42 -18.62
C GLU A 787 12.40 74.63 -18.79
N TYR A 788 11.10 74.48 -18.56
CA TYR A 788 10.17 75.61 -18.59
C TYR A 788 10.51 76.67 -17.54
N LYS A 789 10.94 76.28 -16.32
CA LYS A 789 11.43 77.21 -15.30
C LYS A 789 12.72 77.92 -15.74
N GLU A 790 13.67 77.23 -16.37
CA GLU A 790 14.93 77.82 -16.84
C GLU A 790 14.72 78.75 -18.06
N VAL A 791 13.88 78.36 -19.02
CA VAL A 791 13.45 79.23 -20.13
C VAL A 791 12.68 80.44 -19.59
N LYS A 792 11.77 80.24 -18.63
CA LYS A 792 11.09 81.36 -17.96
C LYS A 792 12.07 82.23 -17.16
N ARG A 793 13.13 81.70 -16.56
CA ARG A 793 14.17 82.48 -15.88
C ARG A 793 14.94 83.36 -16.88
N ARG A 794 15.35 82.81 -18.02
CA ARG A 794 16.00 83.58 -19.11
C ARG A 794 15.08 84.60 -19.77
N SER A 795 13.79 84.28 -19.89
CA SER A 795 12.77 85.24 -20.34
C SER A 795 12.43 86.26 -19.26
N SER A 796 12.58 85.90 -17.98
CA SER A 796 12.57 86.84 -16.87
C SER A 796 13.73 87.78 -17.14
N ASP A 797 14.98 87.33 -17.22
CA ASP A 797 16.16 88.15 -17.57
C ASP A 797 16.09 88.84 -18.97
N ARG A 798 14.88 88.88 -19.59
CA ARG A 798 14.21 89.73 -20.62
C ARG A 798 13.18 90.86 -20.22
N SER A 799 12.92 91.32 -18.97
CA SER A 799 12.23 92.64 -18.60
C SER A 799 12.43 93.65 -17.31
N VAL A 800 13.31 94.06 -16.30
CA VAL A 800 14.56 94.16 -15.37
C VAL A 800 16.02 93.55 -15.50
N ARG A 801 16.87 94.00 -16.42
CA ARG A 801 18.34 94.19 -16.43
C ARG A 801 18.58 95.36 -17.40
N GLY A 802 19.07 96.53 -16.98
CA GLY A 802 19.04 97.77 -17.81
C GLY A 802 18.91 99.09 -17.03
N HIS A 803 17.68 99.57 -16.77
CA HIS A 803 17.47 100.68 -15.81
C HIS A 803 18.10 100.36 -14.45
N TRP A 804 18.79 101.36 -13.88
CA TRP A 804 19.83 101.30 -12.83
C TRP A 804 21.24 100.90 -13.29
N VAL A 805 22.19 101.74 -12.90
CA VAL A 805 23.64 101.67 -13.09
C VAL A 805 24.29 102.22 -11.81
N LEU A 806 25.27 101.51 -11.24
CA LEU A 806 26.39 102.02 -10.44
C LEU A 806 27.36 100.84 -10.11
N GLY A 807 28.58 101.13 -9.66
CA GLY A 807 29.66 100.13 -9.44
C GLY A 807 29.36 99.11 -8.33
N ASN A 808 30.11 98.00 -8.19
CA ASN A 808 31.55 97.88 -8.43
C ASN A 808 31.98 96.49 -8.97
N THR A 809 33.29 96.38 -9.28
CA THR A 809 34.18 95.19 -9.40
C THR A 809 33.69 93.88 -8.73
N GLU A 810 33.92 92.67 -9.26
CA GLU A 810 35.04 92.17 -10.11
C GLU A 810 34.60 91.21 -11.25
N GLU A 811 35.51 91.03 -12.22
CA GLU A 811 35.63 89.98 -13.26
C GLU A 811 34.46 89.01 -13.55
N ASP A 812 33.84 89.15 -14.73
CA ASP A 812 33.11 88.07 -15.43
C ASP A 812 33.44 88.14 -16.93
N ASP A 813 33.99 87.06 -17.49
CA ASP A 813 34.68 87.09 -18.79
C ASP A 813 34.34 85.86 -19.66
N SER A 814 33.27 85.98 -20.43
CA SER A 814 33.03 85.17 -21.63
C SER A 814 32.13 85.90 -22.63
N VAL A 815 32.70 86.21 -23.81
CA VAL A 815 31.95 86.78 -24.95
C VAL A 815 31.37 85.64 -25.77
N ASP A 816 30.04 85.58 -25.90
CA ASP A 816 29.35 84.69 -26.83
C ASP A 816 29.00 85.47 -28.11
N LEU A 817 29.37 84.94 -29.28
CA LEU A 817 29.31 85.67 -30.56
C LEU A 817 28.20 85.14 -31.48
N LEU A 818 27.56 86.08 -32.19
CA LEU A 818 26.47 85.92 -33.17
C LEU A 818 25.11 85.54 -32.54
N HIS A 819 23.95 86.12 -32.86
CA HIS A 819 23.51 87.39 -33.48
C HIS A 819 21.95 87.35 -33.51
N PRO A 820 21.21 88.43 -33.81
CA PRO A 820 21.42 89.86 -33.55
C PRO A 820 20.30 90.46 -32.64
N ASP A 821 20.36 91.77 -32.37
CA ASP A 821 19.32 92.72 -31.90
C ASP A 821 18.16 92.33 -30.95
N GLY A 822 17.93 93.20 -29.96
CA GLY A 822 16.59 93.53 -29.45
C GLY A 822 16.24 93.15 -28.00
N THR A 823 16.48 94.08 -27.05
CA THR A 823 15.86 94.23 -25.70
C THR A 823 15.88 93.01 -24.73
N ALA A 824 16.56 93.05 -23.56
CA ALA A 824 16.31 93.84 -22.32
C ALA A 824 14.93 93.56 -21.70
N ARG A 825 14.66 93.27 -20.41
CA ARG A 825 15.23 93.57 -19.05
C ARG A 825 15.45 92.23 -18.07
N ASN A 826 14.84 91.39 -17.09
CA ASN A 826 13.95 91.15 -15.82
C ASN A 826 14.42 90.05 -14.82
N SER A 827 15.25 90.40 -13.85
CA SER A 827 15.59 89.46 -12.79
C SER A 827 14.46 89.19 -11.76
N GLU A 828 14.62 88.07 -11.04
CA GLU A 828 14.50 87.92 -9.57
C GLU A 828 13.26 88.38 -8.77
N SER A 829 12.83 87.51 -7.86
CA SER A 829 13.21 87.70 -6.45
C SER A 829 13.58 86.35 -5.79
N SER A 830 14.54 86.37 -4.87
CA SER A 830 14.96 85.19 -4.11
C SER A 830 14.38 85.17 -2.69
N SER A 831 14.51 84.01 -2.07
CA SER A 831 14.56 83.76 -0.62
C SER A 831 15.41 84.79 0.17
N SER A 832 15.38 84.86 1.51
CA SER A 832 15.24 83.74 2.47
C SER A 832 14.99 84.13 3.94
N GLY A 833 14.24 83.28 4.66
CA GLY A 833 14.38 83.03 6.11
C GLY A 833 14.08 84.20 7.06
N VAL A 834 14.36 84.12 8.37
CA VAL A 834 14.88 83.02 9.23
C VAL A 834 14.18 83.13 10.62
N MET A 835 14.41 82.16 11.52
CA MET A 835 14.09 82.14 12.97
C MET A 835 12.68 81.67 13.36
N GLU A 836 12.43 81.13 14.56
CA GLU A 836 13.25 80.28 15.48
C GLU A 836 12.29 79.68 16.53
N VAL A 837 12.78 78.67 17.27
CA VAL A 837 12.29 78.10 18.55
C VAL A 837 11.46 79.11 19.39
N GLN A 838 10.31 78.77 19.98
CA GLN A 838 10.22 77.91 21.17
C GLN A 838 8.81 77.35 21.47
N LEU A 839 8.76 76.24 22.20
CA LEU A 839 7.55 75.64 22.78
C LEU A 839 7.40 76.01 24.26
N GLU A 840 6.17 76.29 24.67
CA GLU A 840 5.64 75.96 26.00
C GLU A 840 4.13 75.69 25.86
N PRO A 841 3.53 74.87 26.73
CA PRO A 841 2.86 75.50 27.87
C PRO A 841 2.96 74.73 29.20
N LEU A 842 2.98 75.49 30.29
CA LEU A 842 2.73 75.00 31.65
C LEU A 842 1.32 74.39 31.81
N ASN A 843 1.23 73.22 32.48
CA ASN A 843 0.50 73.16 33.75
C ASN A 843 0.80 71.91 34.59
N ARG A 844 1.08 72.17 35.89
CA ARG A 844 1.19 71.25 37.04
C ARG A 844 2.21 70.11 36.99
#